data_AF-A0A0B3BJK6-F1
#
_entry.id   AF-A0A0B3BJK6-F1
#
_cell.length_a   1.000
_cell.length_b   1.000
_cell.length_c   1.000
_cell.angle_alpha   90.00
_cell.angle_beta   90.00
_cell.angle_gamma   90.00
#
_symmetry.space_group_name_H-M   'P 1'
#
loop_
_entity.id
_entity.type
_entity.pdbx_description
1 polymer ?
#
loop_
_entity_poly.entity_id
_entity_poly.type
_entity_poly.pdbx_seq_one_letter_code
_entity_poly.pdbx_strand_id
1 'polypeptide(L)'
;MRTSKKIMGVLLVIVMVLSVFSVSPQNGYASTIAVGVGSYTDVLPAGQVGPQSTVYKTPNLTGGIPTNSWESSILWTQYSEPMYSHPLSVKFSANGLELGTPMKSGEGAGGYTRRFVLWQHRVDMTIKNSNYSSYTDARADKITDWSFDGVLTSGSANALKATITKGSPYIYFDFPTGNPQIVFPTVPTVFYGNSSSQYLGITINGVSYGLFAPAGATWSGIGTTTLTCNLPSGKTYFSIAVLPDNTTSTLSYFKDRAYAFITNTQVSWSYVPNTSEVTTTFTITTTAKEGSNLDTIICLYPHQWRNNSLSYLPYTYNTVRGLMKTISGTSFTTKYKYYGILPTMPLNGSDSTTLNYLLNSESITISSSDTYWNGKEQNRVSSIVQLAKMNNSTTVLNNAISTLKNNLQDWFTYSGTSDSRYFYYNYTWGTLIGYPPSYGTNDQINDHHFHYGYFINAAAQIALVDKNWAAQSQWGGMVNLLIKDIANWERTDTRFPFLRYFDPYEGHSWASGHANFVDGNNQESFSEAMNSWQAIILWGTVTGQTAIRDLGIYLYTTEAEAMYNYVFDLYNDVIDHSGVYNWHYASLIWGGKYCAEIWWDAGSTANFAAQSRGIELLPMTGGSFYLAKDKNYVQSYYNEMLTQAGTTEPPCWQDIWYMYLALSNPSLALSKWNSSIANETGQSKAFTYVWLNALNTLGVPDMTVTANTPLYQVFNRNGTKTYVVYNSSDSSITVNFSDGAAVTVAPNTLAVSNGGNNLTNLALNKPATASSIENSNYLASYAFDGNQSTRWSSAFSDPQWIAVDLGTVYTVSRVKLYWEAAYAKSFQIQVSTDNTNWTTVYSTTSGTGGVNDITFTPVNTRYVRMYGTERGTPYGYSLWEFEVYGTTGGSTVYLPQTTWFLFNQTTSGVTPGGENLQTTNSYVTGWQPTATITTTPKHWYSSVINGTYKAGTWQFMLWTNSPGSSSQVKVEMYRVNDDGSNSTLIGSQTIDINTTGTGNHQTVFNITSNVDIIFNNQRIRISIVKVDGVDTTMAYNTNDFPTRLITP
;
A
#
# COMPACT_ATOMS: atom_id res chain seq x y z
N MET A 1 4.43 23.92 75.43
CA MET A 1 3.44 22.81 75.38
C MET A 1 4.04 21.73 74.50
N ARG A 2 4.78 20.79 75.11
CA ARG A 2 4.39 19.39 75.42
C ARG A 2 4.21 18.50 74.17
N THR A 3 5.23 17.65 73.96
CA THR A 3 5.21 16.23 73.53
C THR A 3 4.63 15.92 72.13
N SER A 4 5.27 15.14 71.25
CA SER A 4 5.83 13.79 71.49
C SER A 4 6.82 13.33 70.41
N LYS A 5 7.81 12.56 70.89
CA LYS A 5 8.91 11.84 70.22
C LYS A 5 8.45 10.79 69.19
N LYS A 6 9.33 10.50 68.21
CA LYS A 6 9.96 9.19 67.85
C LYS A 6 10.43 9.24 66.38
N ILE A 7 11.61 8.83 65.93
CA ILE A 7 12.79 8.15 66.50
C ILE A 7 13.97 8.57 65.60
N MET A 8 15.06 9.02 66.22
CA MET A 8 16.35 9.25 65.60
C MET A 8 17.35 8.47 66.46
N GLY A 9 18.03 7.52 65.83
CA GLY A 9 19.08 6.67 66.39
C GLY A 9 19.70 5.92 65.22
N VAL A 10 21.01 5.80 65.05
CA VAL A 10 22.14 6.04 65.94
C VAL A 10 23.35 6.31 65.04
N LEU A 11 24.14 7.33 65.39
CA LEU A 11 25.53 7.48 64.98
C LEU A 11 26.33 6.27 65.50
N LEU A 12 26.77 5.38 64.62
CA LEU A 12 27.96 4.53 64.85
C LEU A 12 28.35 3.95 63.48
N VAL A 13 29.65 4.02 63.16
CA VAL A 13 30.29 3.69 61.86
C VAL A 13 30.36 4.86 60.84
N ILE A 14 30.79 6.03 61.32
CA ILE A 14 31.54 7.00 60.52
C ILE A 14 32.98 6.96 61.06
N VAL A 15 33.98 6.96 60.17
CA VAL A 15 35.45 6.88 60.42
C VAL A 15 36.09 5.48 60.33
N MET A 16 35.62 4.58 59.46
CA MET A 16 36.46 3.45 59.03
C MET A 16 36.18 2.89 57.62
N VAL A 17 35.85 3.74 56.64
CA VAL A 17 36.01 3.41 55.22
C VAL A 17 36.33 4.68 54.43
N LEU A 18 37.51 5.24 54.69
CA LEU A 18 38.16 6.28 53.86
C LEU A 18 39.11 5.62 52.84
N SER A 19 38.64 4.53 52.23
CA SER A 19 39.31 3.80 51.16
C SER A 19 38.30 2.91 50.43
N VAL A 20 37.21 3.52 49.95
CA VAL A 20 36.38 2.88 48.91
C VAL A 20 37.11 3.11 47.60
N PHE A 21 37.78 2.05 47.17
CA PHE A 21 38.00 1.65 45.78
C PHE A 21 37.77 2.75 44.74
N SER A 22 38.87 3.19 44.15
CA SER A 22 38.93 3.48 42.73
C SER A 22 38.18 2.40 41.95
N VAL A 23 36.89 2.64 41.71
CA VAL A 23 36.14 1.95 40.67
C VAL A 23 36.68 2.52 39.37
N SER A 24 37.62 1.80 38.78
CA SER A 24 37.94 1.89 37.36
C SER A 24 36.63 2.07 36.58
N PRO A 25 36.58 2.90 35.51
CA PRO A 25 35.36 3.01 34.71
C PRO A 25 35.00 1.59 34.26
N GLN A 26 33.94 1.03 34.82
CA GLN A 26 33.34 -0.14 34.22
C GLN A 26 32.88 0.34 32.84
N ASN A 27 33.40 -0.32 31.81
CA ASN A 27 32.93 -0.19 30.44
C ASN A 27 31.40 -0.34 30.46
N GLY A 28 30.69 0.79 30.45
CA GLY A 28 29.26 0.80 30.24
C GLY A 28 29.03 0.32 28.82
N TYR A 29 28.62 -0.93 28.68
CA TYR A 29 28.10 -1.44 27.42
C TYR A 29 26.98 -0.48 26.96
N ALA A 30 27.03 -0.05 25.71
CA ALA A 30 25.97 0.74 25.08
C ALA A 30 24.59 0.13 25.42
N SER A 31 23.61 0.97 25.79
CA SER A 31 22.29 0.49 26.19
C SER A 31 21.56 -0.12 24.98
N THR A 32 21.56 -1.45 24.91
CA THR A 32 20.70 -2.21 24.00
C THR A 32 19.24 -2.05 24.42
N ILE A 33 18.39 -1.54 23.54
CA ILE A 33 16.94 -1.42 23.74
C ILE A 33 16.23 -2.51 22.94
N ALA A 34 15.54 -3.41 23.65
CA ALA A 34 14.82 -4.53 23.04
C ALA A 34 13.48 -4.11 22.42
N VAL A 35 13.15 -4.71 21.28
CA VAL A 35 11.91 -4.50 20.53
C VAL A 35 11.48 -5.84 19.93
N GLY A 36 10.55 -6.52 20.60
CA GLY A 36 10.26 -7.93 20.29
C GLY A 36 11.50 -8.78 20.57
N VAL A 37 11.96 -9.55 19.58
CA VAL A 37 13.24 -10.30 19.67
C VAL A 37 14.44 -9.52 19.11
N GLY A 38 14.21 -8.38 18.47
CA GLY A 38 15.26 -7.50 17.96
C GLY A 38 15.68 -6.43 18.98
N SER A 39 16.59 -5.56 18.57
CA SER A 39 17.05 -4.43 19.37
C SER A 39 17.69 -3.31 18.52
N TYR A 40 17.82 -2.15 19.15
CA TYR A 40 18.65 -1.03 18.66
C TYR A 40 19.53 -0.51 19.80
N THR A 41 20.53 0.31 19.49
CA THR A 41 21.31 1.06 20.49
C THR A 41 20.86 2.50 20.56
N ASP A 42 20.91 3.12 21.73
CA ASP A 42 20.68 4.55 21.90
C ASP A 42 21.94 5.32 22.34
N VAL A 43 23.08 4.63 22.30
CA VAL A 43 24.42 5.19 22.45
C VAL A 43 25.12 5.07 21.11
N LEU A 44 25.55 6.20 20.54
CA LEU A 44 26.28 6.24 19.27
C LEU A 44 27.62 5.50 19.44
N PRO A 45 27.85 4.39 18.73
CA PRO A 45 29.09 3.65 18.88
C PRO A 45 30.32 4.48 18.47
N ALA A 46 31.45 4.22 19.14
CA ALA A 46 32.68 5.00 18.94
C ALA A 46 33.13 4.99 17.46
N GLY A 47 33.52 6.17 16.95
CA GLY A 47 33.96 6.35 15.57
C GLY A 47 32.83 6.58 14.56
N GLN A 48 31.56 6.42 14.96
CA GLN A 48 30.43 6.76 14.12
C GLN A 48 30.11 8.26 14.18
N VAL A 49 29.58 8.79 13.07
CA VAL A 49 29.12 10.17 12.95
C VAL A 49 27.60 10.16 12.91
N GLY A 50 26.96 10.95 13.76
CA GLY A 50 25.51 11.21 13.72
C GLY A 50 25.22 12.65 13.30
N PRO A 51 23.94 13.06 13.33
CA PRO A 51 23.56 14.44 13.00
C PRO A 51 24.14 15.42 14.02
N GLN A 52 24.25 16.70 13.63
CA GLN A 52 24.79 17.74 14.50
C GLN A 52 24.08 17.81 15.85
N SER A 53 24.82 18.10 16.93
CA SER A 53 24.23 18.19 18.27
C SER A 53 23.40 19.46 18.47
N THR A 54 23.72 20.54 17.76
CA THR A 54 22.99 21.81 17.82
C THR A 54 21.70 21.73 17.03
N VAL A 55 20.57 22.03 17.67
CA VAL A 55 19.28 22.22 17.00
C VAL A 55 18.80 23.64 17.29
N TYR A 56 18.59 24.43 16.24
CA TYR A 56 18.15 25.82 16.35
C TYR A 56 16.63 25.89 16.59
N LYS A 57 16.25 25.62 17.84
CA LYS A 57 14.87 25.63 18.30
C LYS A 57 14.69 26.37 19.62
N THR A 58 13.48 26.84 19.89
CA THR A 58 13.11 27.32 21.22
C THR A 58 12.78 26.13 22.14
N PRO A 59 12.63 26.36 23.46
CA PRO A 59 12.14 25.34 24.38
C PRO A 59 10.71 24.85 24.09
N ASN A 60 9.93 25.57 23.29
CA ASN A 60 8.54 25.21 22.97
C ASN A 60 8.44 24.03 21.97
N LEU A 61 9.45 23.85 21.11
CA LEU A 61 9.52 22.71 20.20
C LEU A 61 10.17 21.51 20.92
N THR A 62 9.34 20.51 21.26
CA THR A 62 9.72 19.31 22.03
C THR A 62 9.39 18.03 21.28
N GLY A 63 9.98 16.90 21.70
CA GLY A 63 9.81 15.59 21.05
C GLY A 63 10.76 15.39 19.88
N GLY A 64 10.47 14.41 19.03
CA GLY A 64 11.19 14.18 17.77
C GLY A 64 11.12 15.42 16.89
N ILE A 65 12.28 15.90 16.46
CA ILE A 65 12.43 17.15 15.72
C ILE A 65 12.09 16.89 14.26
N PRO A 66 11.13 17.64 13.66
CA PRO A 66 10.86 17.53 12.23
C PRO A 66 12.12 17.80 11.40
N THR A 67 12.36 16.93 10.43
CA THR A 67 13.42 17.02 9.43
C THR A 67 12.76 16.80 8.07
N ASN A 68 13.53 16.84 6.97
CA ASN A 68 13.00 16.45 5.66
C ASN A 68 11.75 17.24 5.25
N SER A 69 11.77 18.54 5.49
CA SER A 69 10.67 19.44 5.17
C SER A 69 11.19 20.72 4.53
N TRP A 70 10.29 21.51 3.97
CA TRP A 70 10.58 22.76 3.28
C TRP A 70 11.11 23.85 4.21
N GLU A 71 10.84 23.77 5.52
CA GLU A 71 11.31 24.69 6.54
C GLU A 71 12.58 24.24 7.28
N SER A 72 13.10 23.03 7.00
CA SER A 72 14.07 22.38 7.89
C SER A 72 15.35 23.20 8.11
N SER A 73 15.80 24.03 7.17
CA SER A 73 17.09 24.75 7.30
C SER A 73 17.19 25.66 8.52
N ILE A 74 16.04 26.13 9.07
CA ILE A 74 16.00 26.91 10.31
C ILE A 74 16.42 26.10 11.55
N LEU A 75 16.31 24.77 11.52
CA LEU A 75 16.71 23.89 12.62
C LEU A 75 18.20 23.54 12.57
N TRP A 76 18.80 23.61 11.38
CA TRP A 76 20.17 23.13 11.12
C TRP A 76 21.21 24.25 11.10
N THR A 77 20.81 25.47 10.72
CA THR A 77 21.74 26.60 10.56
C THR A 77 21.45 27.70 11.56
N GLN A 78 22.41 28.59 11.80
CA GLN A 78 22.24 29.74 12.70
C GLN A 78 21.06 30.64 12.32
N TYR A 79 20.70 30.69 11.04
CA TYR A 79 19.55 31.42 10.55
C TYR A 79 18.67 30.49 9.71
N SER A 80 18.64 30.65 8.39
CA SER A 80 18.09 29.67 7.48
C SER A 80 18.68 29.85 6.08
N GLU A 81 18.53 28.83 5.24
CA GLU A 81 18.50 29.04 3.79
C GLU A 81 17.10 29.45 3.34
N PRO A 82 16.89 29.83 2.06
CA PRO A 82 15.56 30.11 1.55
C PRO A 82 14.58 28.95 1.76
N MET A 83 13.41 29.28 2.30
CA MET A 83 12.29 28.36 2.51
C MET A 83 11.12 28.80 1.62
N TYR A 84 10.62 27.85 0.82
CA TYR A 84 9.64 28.12 -0.23
C TYR A 84 8.24 27.67 0.21
N SER A 85 7.50 28.62 0.79
CA SER A 85 6.13 28.40 1.29
C SER A 85 5.07 28.44 0.19
N HIS A 86 5.32 29.13 -0.92
CA HIS A 86 4.41 29.37 -2.05
C HIS A 86 3.01 29.92 -1.69
N PRO A 87 2.62 31.09 -2.25
CA PRO A 87 3.34 31.87 -3.28
C PRO A 87 4.56 32.65 -2.74
N LEU A 88 4.79 32.66 -1.44
CA LEU A 88 5.91 33.40 -0.81
C LEU A 88 7.15 32.52 -0.61
N SER A 89 8.29 33.16 -0.45
CA SER A 89 9.55 32.59 0.04
C SER A 89 10.14 33.48 1.12
N VAL A 90 10.82 32.87 2.09
CA VAL A 90 11.45 33.59 3.20
C VAL A 90 12.86 33.09 3.48
N LYS A 91 13.71 33.95 4.05
CA LYS A 91 15.03 33.58 4.57
C LYS A 91 15.34 34.36 5.84
N PHE A 92 15.69 33.67 6.92
CA PHE A 92 16.19 34.32 8.12
C PHE A 92 17.66 34.71 7.90
N SER A 93 18.04 35.91 8.35
CA SER A 93 19.43 36.37 8.30
C SER A 93 19.77 37.26 9.51
N ALA A 94 21.06 37.58 9.67
CA ALA A 94 21.53 38.50 10.71
C ALA A 94 20.90 39.90 10.61
N ASN A 95 20.30 40.24 9.46
CA ASN A 95 19.70 41.54 9.16
C ASN A 95 18.18 41.57 9.35
N GLY A 96 17.50 40.41 9.50
CA GLY A 96 16.04 40.32 9.65
C GLY A 96 15.46 39.09 8.96
N LEU A 97 14.15 39.09 8.74
CA LEU A 97 13.47 38.09 7.92
C LEU A 97 13.30 38.64 6.51
N GLU A 98 14.02 38.08 5.55
CA GLU A 98 13.84 38.36 4.12
C GLU A 98 12.56 37.69 3.63
N LEU A 99 11.80 38.41 2.81
CA LEU A 99 10.52 38.01 2.25
C LEU A 99 10.48 38.41 0.78
N GLY A 100 9.99 37.51 -0.07
CA GLY A 100 9.64 37.85 -1.45
C GLY A 100 8.83 36.78 -2.15
N THR A 101 8.35 37.11 -3.34
CA THR A 101 7.58 36.20 -4.19
C THR A 101 8.49 35.65 -5.27
N PRO A 102 8.83 34.34 -5.26
CA PRO A 102 9.61 33.75 -6.33
C PRO A 102 8.93 33.93 -7.70
N MET A 103 9.74 34.24 -8.71
CA MET A 103 9.31 34.32 -10.11
C MET A 103 10.37 33.60 -10.95
N LYS A 104 10.00 33.13 -12.16
CA LYS A 104 10.96 32.55 -13.10
C LYS A 104 12.14 33.52 -13.30
N SER A 105 13.28 33.19 -12.72
CA SER A 105 14.46 34.05 -12.67
C SER A 105 15.52 33.68 -13.70
N GLY A 106 15.44 32.45 -14.23
CA GLY A 106 16.32 31.98 -15.29
C GLY A 106 16.04 30.55 -15.69
N GLU A 107 16.66 30.14 -16.78
CA GLU A 107 16.72 28.77 -17.25
C GLU A 107 18.08 28.54 -17.92
N GLY A 108 18.54 27.29 -17.94
CA GLY A 108 19.87 27.01 -18.44
C GLY A 108 20.07 25.58 -18.92
N ALA A 109 21.25 25.38 -19.47
CA ALA A 109 21.72 24.10 -19.98
C ALA A 109 23.09 23.78 -19.40
N GLY A 110 23.33 22.52 -19.03
CA GLY A 110 24.61 22.04 -18.51
C GLY A 110 25.23 20.92 -19.36
N GLY A 111 26.30 20.33 -18.83
CA GLY A 111 26.91 19.11 -19.41
C GLY A 111 25.88 17.99 -19.58
N TYR A 112 26.12 17.09 -20.53
CA TYR A 112 25.16 16.03 -20.92
C TYR A 112 23.77 16.52 -21.32
N THR A 113 23.63 17.78 -21.74
CA THR A 113 22.36 18.44 -22.10
C THR A 113 21.40 18.67 -20.94
N ARG A 114 21.85 18.56 -19.67
CA ARG A 114 21.08 18.89 -18.46
C ARG A 114 20.33 20.20 -18.61
N ARG A 115 19.11 20.29 -18.05
CA ARG A 115 18.26 21.48 -18.11
C ARG A 115 17.76 21.84 -16.72
N PHE A 116 17.59 23.13 -16.45
CA PHE A 116 17.01 23.61 -15.20
C PHE A 116 16.21 24.89 -15.42
N VAL A 117 15.20 25.11 -14.57
CA VAL A 117 14.45 26.38 -14.49
C VAL A 117 14.43 26.86 -13.05
N LEU A 118 14.87 28.11 -12.85
CA LEU A 118 15.03 28.73 -11.54
C LEU A 118 13.83 29.61 -11.20
N TRP A 119 13.35 29.43 -9.97
CA TRP A 119 12.35 30.25 -9.29
C TRP A 119 12.89 30.61 -7.90
N GLN A 120 14.08 31.21 -7.90
CA GLN A 120 14.84 31.42 -6.67
C GLN A 120 14.22 32.51 -5.79
N HIS A 121 14.49 32.40 -4.49
CA HIS A 121 14.15 33.43 -3.52
C HIS A 121 14.73 34.78 -3.93
N ARG A 122 13.88 35.79 -3.92
CA ARG A 122 14.24 37.19 -4.10
C ARG A 122 13.88 37.94 -2.83
N VAL A 123 14.68 38.96 -2.51
CA VAL A 123 14.37 39.86 -1.40
C VAL A 123 13.53 41.01 -1.94
N ASP A 124 12.22 40.98 -1.71
CA ASP A 124 11.35 42.13 -1.96
C ASP A 124 11.34 43.08 -0.77
N MET A 125 11.48 42.55 0.44
CA MET A 125 11.62 43.30 1.67
C MET A 125 12.29 42.48 2.77
N THR A 126 12.85 43.17 3.77
CA THR A 126 13.39 42.58 4.99
C THR A 126 12.64 43.13 6.19
N ILE A 127 12.07 42.24 7.00
CA ILE A 127 11.32 42.58 8.21
C ILE A 127 12.25 42.60 9.41
N LYS A 128 12.27 43.74 10.10
CA LYS A 128 13.08 44.00 11.29
C LYS A 128 12.22 44.48 12.45
N ASN A 129 12.78 44.42 13.64
CA ASN A 129 12.28 45.07 14.84
C ASN A 129 13.09 46.35 15.09
N SER A 130 12.40 47.48 15.29
CA SER A 130 13.01 48.80 15.49
C SER A 130 13.97 48.92 16.69
N ASN A 131 13.88 48.02 17.67
CA ASN A 131 14.75 48.04 18.85
C ASN A 131 16.11 47.37 18.63
N TYR A 132 16.29 46.65 17.52
CA TYR A 132 17.47 45.82 17.28
C TYR A 132 18.09 46.14 15.92
N SER A 133 19.40 46.37 15.89
CA SER A 133 20.15 46.60 14.65
C SER A 133 20.58 45.31 13.96
N SER A 134 20.81 44.23 14.73
CA SER A 134 21.25 42.91 14.29
C SER A 134 20.69 41.77 15.17
N TYR A 135 20.63 40.57 14.62
CA TYR A 135 20.12 39.36 15.29
C TYR A 135 21.23 38.35 15.56
N THR A 136 21.05 37.50 16.57
CA THR A 136 22.02 36.49 16.99
C THR A 136 21.80 35.16 16.29
N ASP A 137 20.56 34.71 16.21
CA ASP A 137 20.15 33.50 15.50
C ASP A 137 18.66 33.56 15.13
N ALA A 138 18.21 32.58 14.34
CA ALA A 138 16.80 32.25 14.18
C ALA A 138 16.53 30.85 14.74
N ARG A 139 15.32 30.62 15.27
CA ARG A 139 14.94 29.35 15.89
C ARG A 139 13.53 28.96 15.51
N ALA A 140 13.29 27.67 15.25
CA ALA A 140 11.94 27.13 15.17
C ALA A 140 11.28 27.11 16.57
N ASP A 141 10.08 27.65 16.67
CA ASP A 141 9.30 27.71 17.91
C ASP A 141 8.16 26.67 17.93
N LYS A 142 7.53 26.45 16.77
CA LYS A 142 6.46 25.48 16.55
C LYS A 142 6.49 25.02 15.11
N ILE A 143 6.28 23.73 14.87
CA ILE A 143 6.07 23.16 13.54
C ILE A 143 4.79 22.35 13.59
N THR A 144 3.93 22.52 12.59
CA THR A 144 2.72 21.74 12.36
C THR A 144 2.74 21.22 10.93
N ASP A 145 1.69 20.57 10.46
CA ASP A 145 1.75 19.76 9.23
C ASP A 145 2.20 20.49 7.96
N TRP A 146 1.91 21.79 7.82
CA TRP A 146 2.45 22.60 6.72
C TRP A 146 2.62 24.08 7.10
N SER A 147 2.83 24.37 8.39
CA SER A 147 3.19 25.70 8.87
C SER A 147 4.20 25.63 10.00
N PHE A 148 5.00 26.68 10.13
CA PHE A 148 5.91 26.82 11.26
C PHE A 148 5.96 28.25 11.77
N ASP A 149 6.36 28.36 13.04
CA ASP A 149 6.69 29.59 13.72
C ASP A 149 8.21 29.70 13.82
N GLY A 150 8.80 30.73 13.20
CA GLY A 150 10.21 31.07 13.33
C GLY A 150 10.40 32.31 14.20
N VAL A 151 11.44 32.31 15.04
CA VAL A 151 11.76 33.42 15.96
C VAL A 151 13.15 33.95 15.67
N LEU A 152 13.26 35.26 15.41
CA LEU A 152 14.55 35.96 15.41
C LEU A 152 14.91 36.36 16.84
N THR A 153 16.14 36.09 17.24
CA THR A 153 16.64 36.41 18.58
C THR A 153 17.72 37.49 18.53
N SER A 154 17.88 38.24 19.62
CA SER A 154 19.04 39.11 19.84
C SER A 154 19.50 38.92 21.29
N GLY A 155 20.64 38.23 21.47
CA GLY A 155 21.03 37.69 22.77
C GLY A 155 19.98 36.69 23.28
N SER A 156 19.42 36.94 24.46
CA SER A 156 18.34 36.13 25.05
C SER A 156 16.93 36.63 24.70
N ALA A 157 16.79 37.75 24.00
CA ALA A 157 15.49 38.34 23.69
C ALA A 157 14.91 37.77 22.39
N ASN A 158 13.61 37.44 22.40
CA ASN A 158 12.85 37.17 21.19
C ASN A 158 12.49 38.51 20.55
N ALA A 159 13.16 38.85 19.45
CA ALA A 159 12.99 40.13 18.79
C ALA A 159 11.69 40.16 17.97
N LEU A 160 11.43 39.14 17.17
CA LEU A 160 10.12 38.97 16.52
C LEU A 160 9.86 37.49 16.26
N LYS A 161 8.57 37.13 16.20
CA LYS A 161 8.09 35.81 15.79
C LYS A 161 7.32 35.96 14.48
N ALA A 162 7.54 35.04 13.55
CA ALA A 162 6.85 34.98 12.27
C ALA A 162 6.20 33.60 12.09
N THR A 163 4.93 33.57 11.72
CA THR A 163 4.23 32.35 11.32
C THR A 163 4.16 32.29 9.80
N ILE A 164 4.81 31.27 9.23
CA ILE A 164 4.89 31.02 7.80
C ILE A 164 4.11 29.73 7.51
N THR A 165 3.19 29.79 6.55
CA THR A 165 2.32 28.66 6.20
C THR A 165 2.42 28.38 4.71
N LYS A 166 2.68 27.13 4.34
CA LYS A 166 2.68 26.72 2.95
C LYS A 166 1.27 26.88 2.36
N GLY A 167 1.15 27.39 1.14
CA GLY A 167 -0.15 27.67 0.54
C GLY A 167 -0.92 28.80 1.22
N SER A 168 -0.24 29.73 1.90
CA SER A 168 -0.82 30.96 2.42
C SER A 168 -0.23 32.16 1.68
N PRO A 169 -1.05 33.12 1.22
CA PRO A 169 -0.53 34.38 0.72
C PRO A 169 -0.11 35.33 1.86
N TYR A 170 -0.34 34.96 3.12
CA TYR A 170 -0.02 35.74 4.32
C TYR A 170 1.21 35.22 5.07
N ILE A 171 1.95 36.15 5.66
CA ILE A 171 2.86 35.89 6.79
C ILE A 171 2.40 36.75 7.98
N TYR A 172 2.32 36.13 9.15
CA TYR A 172 1.88 36.76 10.38
C TYR A 172 3.05 37.01 11.31
N PHE A 173 3.04 38.13 12.01
CA PHE A 173 4.14 38.56 12.87
C PHE A 173 3.65 38.96 14.25
N ASP A 174 4.46 38.65 15.26
CA ASP A 174 4.33 39.19 16.61
C ASP A 174 5.65 39.86 17.01
N PHE A 175 5.53 41.11 17.50
CA PHE A 175 6.63 41.95 17.97
C PHE A 175 6.44 42.20 19.47
N PRO A 176 7.03 41.35 20.35
CA PRO A 176 6.87 41.49 21.80
C PRO A 176 7.37 42.85 22.34
N THR A 177 8.34 43.44 21.64
CA THR A 177 8.89 44.78 21.91
C THR A 177 9.14 45.50 20.59
N GLY A 178 9.29 46.82 20.60
CA GLY A 178 9.61 47.59 19.40
C GLY A 178 8.51 47.56 18.34
N ASN A 179 8.85 48.03 17.14
CA ASN A 179 7.92 48.22 16.03
C ASN A 179 8.39 47.45 14.78
N PRO A 180 7.47 46.96 13.93
CA PRO A 180 7.82 46.46 12.60
C PRO A 180 8.52 47.56 11.79
N GLN A 181 9.74 47.25 11.35
CA GLN A 181 10.50 48.06 10.41
C GLN A 181 10.70 47.24 9.13
N ILE A 182 10.12 47.69 8.03
CA ILE A 182 10.17 47.04 6.73
C ILE A 182 11.19 47.77 5.87
N VAL A 183 12.27 47.08 5.52
CA VAL A 183 13.36 47.62 4.70
C VAL A 183 13.23 47.07 3.29
N PHE A 184 13.29 47.94 2.29
CA PHE A 184 13.11 47.60 0.88
C PHE A 184 14.41 47.82 0.09
N PRO A 185 14.71 47.00 -0.94
CA PRO A 185 15.84 47.23 -1.82
C PRO A 185 15.75 48.55 -2.60
N THR A 186 14.53 48.97 -2.95
CA THR A 186 14.22 50.25 -3.60
C THR A 186 12.96 50.85 -2.98
N VAL A 187 12.71 52.14 -3.19
CA VAL A 187 11.51 52.81 -2.63
C VAL A 187 10.25 52.15 -3.20
N PRO A 188 9.38 51.52 -2.38
CA PRO A 188 8.17 50.90 -2.89
C PRO A 188 7.15 51.97 -3.29
N THR A 189 6.35 51.67 -4.30
CA THR A 189 5.19 52.51 -4.64
C THR A 189 4.08 52.22 -3.64
N VAL A 190 3.57 53.24 -2.94
CA VAL A 190 2.38 53.10 -2.07
C VAL A 190 1.14 53.44 -2.90
N PHE A 191 0.37 52.42 -3.29
CA PHE A 191 -0.85 52.62 -4.10
C PHE A 191 -2.09 52.85 -3.23
N TYR A 192 -2.04 52.52 -1.94
CA TYR A 192 -3.11 52.78 -0.98
C TYR A 192 -2.57 53.13 0.40
N GLY A 193 -3.24 54.08 1.05
CA GLY A 193 -2.99 54.47 2.43
C GLY A 193 -1.96 55.60 2.58
N ASN A 194 -1.88 56.15 3.79
CA ASN A 194 -0.99 57.22 4.20
C ASN A 194 -0.49 56.99 5.64
N SER A 195 0.20 57.98 6.23
CA SER A 195 0.79 57.88 7.57
C SER A 195 -0.21 57.56 8.69
N SER A 196 -1.50 57.80 8.49
CA SER A 196 -2.57 57.55 9.48
C SER A 196 -3.47 56.38 9.10
N SER A 197 -3.22 55.70 7.98
CA SER A 197 -4.01 54.55 7.56
C SER A 197 -3.65 53.30 8.37
N GLN A 198 -4.65 52.49 8.74
CA GLN A 198 -4.42 51.24 9.47
C GLN A 198 -3.59 50.22 8.65
N TYR A 199 -3.71 50.25 7.33
CA TYR A 199 -2.99 49.36 6.43
C TYR A 199 -2.55 50.11 5.19
N LEU A 200 -1.50 49.60 4.54
CA LEU A 200 -0.96 50.13 3.30
C LEU A 200 -1.05 49.07 2.19
N GLY A 201 -1.25 49.55 0.97
CA GLY A 201 -1.03 48.78 -0.24
C GLY A 201 0.25 49.27 -0.91
N ILE A 202 1.19 48.37 -1.17
CA ILE A 202 2.47 48.69 -1.79
C ILE A 202 2.75 47.84 -3.03
N THR A 203 3.58 48.34 -3.93
CA THR A 203 4.15 47.59 -5.05
C THR A 203 5.66 47.76 -5.05
N ILE A 204 6.39 46.64 -5.08
CA ILE A 204 7.85 46.59 -5.14
C ILE A 204 8.27 45.52 -6.15
N ASN A 205 9.20 45.86 -7.03
CA ASN A 205 9.69 45.00 -8.10
C ASN A 205 8.59 44.25 -8.90
N GLY A 206 7.49 44.96 -9.21
CA GLY A 206 6.35 44.42 -9.97
C GLY A 206 5.36 43.58 -9.16
N VAL A 207 5.60 43.35 -7.87
CA VAL A 207 4.74 42.54 -6.99
C VAL A 207 4.03 43.43 -5.99
N SER A 208 2.73 43.22 -5.81
CA SER A 208 1.92 44.00 -4.88
C SER A 208 1.75 43.29 -3.55
N TYR A 209 1.80 44.04 -2.46
CA TYR A 209 1.66 43.54 -1.10
C TYR A 209 0.70 44.41 -0.28
N GLY A 210 -0.05 43.78 0.61
CA GLY A 210 -0.78 44.46 1.68
C GLY A 210 0.02 44.40 2.98
N LEU A 211 0.15 45.54 3.67
CA LEU A 211 0.78 45.65 4.99
C LEU A 211 -0.30 46.01 6.01
N PHE A 212 -0.64 45.08 6.90
CA PHE A 212 -1.80 45.22 7.78
C PHE A 212 -1.37 45.38 9.23
N ALA A 213 -1.59 46.58 9.77
CA ALA A 213 -1.27 46.90 11.14
C ALA A 213 -2.51 46.93 12.02
N PRO A 214 -2.33 46.95 13.35
CA PRO A 214 -3.43 47.07 14.28
C PRO A 214 -4.22 48.37 14.12
N ALA A 215 -5.52 48.37 14.46
CA ALA A 215 -6.28 49.63 14.52
C ALA A 215 -5.61 50.61 15.50
N GLY A 216 -5.38 51.84 15.04
CA GLY A 216 -4.64 52.88 15.76
C GLY A 216 -3.14 52.96 15.44
N ALA A 217 -2.60 52.06 14.62
CA ALA A 217 -1.23 52.15 14.14
C ALA A 217 -1.03 53.36 13.21
N THR A 218 0.20 53.88 13.17
CA THR A 218 0.63 54.93 12.24
C THR A 218 1.90 54.51 11.50
N TRP A 219 2.22 55.20 10.41
CA TRP A 219 3.35 54.88 9.56
C TRP A 219 4.32 56.05 9.44
N SER A 220 5.61 55.72 9.53
CA SER A 220 6.72 56.64 9.28
C SER A 220 7.59 56.12 8.14
N GLY A 221 8.23 57.03 7.41
CA GLY A 221 9.15 56.68 6.31
C GLY A 221 8.48 56.38 4.96
N ILE A 222 7.18 56.68 4.79
CA ILE A 222 6.51 56.59 3.47
C ILE A 222 7.27 57.44 2.45
N GLY A 223 7.55 56.86 1.28
CA GLY A 223 8.37 57.49 0.24
C GLY A 223 9.89 57.26 0.42
N THR A 224 10.30 56.41 1.36
CA THR A 224 11.70 55.99 1.55
C THR A 224 11.84 54.48 1.40
N THR A 225 13.07 53.96 1.47
CA THR A 225 13.36 52.52 1.48
C THR A 225 13.10 51.86 2.84
N THR A 226 12.65 52.59 3.86
CA THR A 226 12.36 52.02 5.19
C THR A 226 11.03 52.54 5.69
N LEU A 227 10.05 51.63 5.84
CA LEU A 227 8.78 51.91 6.50
C LEU A 227 8.84 51.44 7.95
N THR A 228 8.36 52.24 8.88
CA THR A 228 8.15 51.81 10.27
C THR A 228 6.66 51.88 10.59
N CYS A 229 6.09 50.75 11.00
CA CYS A 229 4.75 50.67 11.54
C CYS A 229 4.79 50.95 13.04
N ASN A 230 4.39 52.15 13.47
CA ASN A 230 4.33 52.49 14.89
C ASN A 230 3.09 51.82 15.49
N LEU A 231 3.31 50.74 16.24
CA LEU A 231 2.25 49.98 16.88
C LEU A 231 1.63 50.79 18.04
N PRO A 232 0.31 50.76 18.20
CA PRO A 232 -0.35 51.37 19.35
C PRO A 232 -0.05 50.55 20.63
N SER A 233 -0.10 51.22 21.78
CA SER A 233 0.18 50.58 23.07
C SER A 233 -0.67 49.32 23.29
N GLY A 234 -0.03 48.23 23.73
CA GLY A 234 -0.69 46.95 24.03
C GLY A 234 -0.98 46.04 22.82
N LYS A 235 -0.64 46.46 21.60
CA LYS A 235 -0.81 45.65 20.37
C LYS A 235 0.56 45.31 19.77
N THR A 236 0.79 44.04 19.49
CA THR A 236 2.10 43.49 19.05
C THR A 236 2.07 42.85 17.67
N TYR A 237 0.88 42.66 17.10
CA TYR A 237 0.69 41.86 15.89
C TYR A 237 0.78 42.70 14.62
N PHE A 238 1.23 42.08 13.53
CA PHE A 238 1.34 42.66 12.20
C PHE A 238 1.22 41.55 11.15
N SER A 239 0.71 41.82 9.96
CA SER A 239 0.71 40.83 8.87
C SER A 239 1.01 41.45 7.51
N ILE A 240 1.56 40.61 6.64
CA ILE A 240 1.85 40.95 5.24
C ILE A 240 1.13 39.92 4.37
N ALA A 241 0.57 40.36 3.25
CA ALA A 241 0.11 39.46 2.21
C ALA A 241 0.64 39.83 0.83
N VAL A 242 1.01 38.84 0.01
CA VAL A 242 1.18 39.05 -1.44
C VAL A 242 -0.18 39.12 -2.11
N LEU A 243 -0.40 40.17 -2.90
CA LEU A 243 -1.66 40.43 -3.59
C LEU A 243 -1.54 40.02 -5.07
N PRO A 244 -2.62 39.48 -5.67
CA PRO A 244 -2.65 39.13 -7.09
C PRO A 244 -2.69 40.36 -8.02
N ASP A 245 -3.09 41.51 -7.49
CA ASP A 245 -3.16 42.80 -8.20
C ASP A 245 -3.00 43.97 -7.20
N ASN A 246 -3.00 45.21 -7.72
CA ASN A 246 -2.87 46.43 -6.92
C ASN A 246 -4.20 47.20 -6.75
N THR A 247 -5.34 46.53 -6.89
CA THR A 247 -6.65 47.17 -6.74
C THR A 247 -7.03 47.33 -5.28
N THR A 248 -7.75 48.40 -4.97
CA THR A 248 -8.27 48.64 -3.61
C THR A 248 -9.31 47.60 -3.19
N SER A 249 -10.05 47.01 -4.14
CA SER A 249 -10.99 45.92 -3.90
C SER A 249 -10.28 44.67 -3.39
N THR A 250 -9.21 44.24 -4.08
CA THR A 250 -8.38 43.10 -3.66
C THR A 250 -7.73 43.38 -2.30
N LEU A 251 -7.12 44.56 -2.12
CA LEU A 251 -6.54 44.93 -0.83
C LEU A 251 -7.56 44.89 0.31
N SER A 252 -8.78 45.39 0.10
CA SER A 252 -9.85 45.36 1.11
C SER A 252 -10.26 43.93 1.45
N TYR A 253 -10.39 43.06 0.45
CA TYR A 253 -10.74 41.66 0.67
C TYR A 253 -9.69 40.91 1.51
N PHE A 254 -8.41 41.18 1.26
CA PHE A 254 -7.30 40.63 2.04
C PHE A 254 -7.24 41.21 3.45
N LYS A 255 -7.45 42.53 3.60
CA LYS A 255 -7.49 43.22 4.91
C LYS A 255 -8.53 42.60 5.85
N ASP A 256 -9.69 42.17 5.35
CA ASP A 256 -10.73 41.57 6.18
C ASP A 256 -10.34 40.18 6.76
N ARG A 257 -9.27 39.57 6.25
CA ARG A 257 -8.73 38.27 6.69
C ARG A 257 -7.32 38.37 7.28
N ALA A 258 -6.65 39.51 7.12
CA ALA A 258 -5.27 39.74 7.55
C ALA A 258 -5.03 39.59 9.07
N TYR A 259 -6.09 39.64 9.87
CA TYR A 259 -6.04 39.51 11.32
C TYR A 259 -6.40 38.11 11.83
N ALA A 260 -6.77 37.18 10.95
CA ALA A 260 -7.05 35.77 11.28
C ALA A 260 -5.73 34.97 11.28
N PHE A 261 -4.91 35.13 12.31
CA PHE A 261 -3.58 34.55 12.36
C PHE A 261 -3.67 33.03 12.39
N ILE A 262 -3.00 32.35 11.45
CA ILE A 262 -2.90 30.89 11.48
C ILE A 262 -2.08 30.49 12.71
N THR A 263 -2.59 29.54 13.47
CA THR A 263 -1.95 29.05 14.71
C THR A 263 -1.75 27.54 14.70
N ASN A 264 -2.43 26.81 13.81
CA ASN A 264 -2.25 25.39 13.64
C ASN A 264 -2.65 24.96 12.22
N THR A 265 -1.94 24.00 11.66
CA THR A 265 -2.36 23.29 10.44
C THR A 265 -2.32 21.79 10.69
N GLN A 266 -3.34 21.07 10.22
CA GLN A 266 -3.47 19.63 10.45
C GLN A 266 -4.16 18.93 9.28
N VAL A 267 -3.56 17.84 8.80
CA VAL A 267 -4.18 16.89 7.89
C VAL A 267 -4.78 15.72 8.66
N SER A 268 -5.90 15.24 8.12
CA SER A 268 -6.48 13.94 8.44
C SER A 268 -6.84 13.25 7.13
N TRP A 269 -6.65 11.93 7.06
CA TRP A 269 -7.02 11.14 5.89
C TRP A 269 -7.93 9.98 6.26
N SER A 270 -8.66 9.49 5.26
CA SER A 270 -9.43 8.25 5.34
C SER A 270 -9.37 7.51 4.01
N TYR A 271 -9.13 6.20 4.06
CA TYR A 271 -9.31 5.30 2.92
C TYR A 271 -10.66 4.58 3.05
N VAL A 272 -11.47 4.63 2.00
CA VAL A 272 -12.75 3.92 1.92
C VAL A 272 -12.63 2.76 0.93
N PRO A 273 -12.48 1.50 1.39
CA PRO A 273 -12.25 0.36 0.52
C PRO A 273 -13.31 0.22 -0.58
N ASN A 274 -14.60 0.30 -0.24
CA ASN A 274 -15.70 0.06 -1.19
C ASN A 274 -15.68 0.98 -2.43
N THR A 275 -15.12 2.18 -2.31
CA THR A 275 -15.02 3.16 -3.40
C THR A 275 -13.58 3.39 -3.85
N SER A 276 -12.64 2.65 -3.25
CA SER A 276 -11.19 2.84 -3.29
C SER A 276 -10.78 4.31 -3.29
N GLU A 277 -11.35 5.08 -2.36
CA GLU A 277 -11.18 6.54 -2.30
C GLU A 277 -10.33 6.93 -1.10
N VAL A 278 -9.32 7.76 -1.35
CA VAL A 278 -8.53 8.44 -0.33
C VAL A 278 -9.05 9.86 -0.23
N THR A 279 -9.58 10.21 0.94
CA THR A 279 -10.03 11.56 1.25
C THR A 279 -9.07 12.19 2.24
N THR A 280 -8.50 13.34 1.91
CA THR A 280 -7.60 14.10 2.79
C THR A 280 -8.24 15.43 3.12
N THR A 281 -8.44 15.72 4.40
CA THR A 281 -8.96 17.00 4.89
C THR A 281 -7.84 17.81 5.50
N PHE A 282 -7.69 19.03 4.99
CA PHE A 282 -6.73 20.03 5.44
C PHE A 282 -7.47 21.01 6.33
N THR A 283 -7.10 21.09 7.61
CA THR A 283 -7.70 22.01 8.58
C THR A 283 -6.68 23.05 9.02
N ILE A 284 -7.10 24.31 9.00
CA ILE A 284 -6.35 25.48 9.47
C ILE A 284 -7.08 26.05 10.68
N THR A 285 -6.38 26.20 11.79
CA THR A 285 -6.91 26.92 12.97
C THR A 285 -6.38 28.34 12.96
N THR A 286 -7.29 29.31 12.99
CA THR A 286 -6.95 30.73 13.05
C THR A 286 -7.35 31.34 14.39
N THR A 287 -6.69 32.45 14.76
CA THR A 287 -7.05 33.29 15.91
C THR A 287 -7.18 34.72 15.45
N ALA A 288 -8.36 35.31 15.62
CA ALA A 288 -8.58 36.73 15.32
C ALA A 288 -7.77 37.62 16.28
N LYS A 289 -6.87 38.43 15.72
CA LYS A 289 -6.19 39.51 16.46
C LYS A 289 -7.04 40.78 16.52
N GLU A 290 -7.90 40.99 15.53
CA GLU A 290 -8.94 42.03 15.48
C GLU A 290 -10.15 41.55 14.70
N GLY A 291 -11.30 42.18 14.99
CA GLY A 291 -12.57 41.79 14.40
C GLY A 291 -12.99 40.37 14.81
N SER A 292 -13.89 39.79 14.03
CA SER A 292 -14.45 38.46 14.28
C SER A 292 -14.26 37.49 13.11
N ASN A 293 -13.56 37.91 12.04
CA ASN A 293 -13.30 37.03 10.90
C ASN A 293 -12.21 36.02 11.25
N LEU A 294 -12.46 34.75 10.96
CA LEU A 294 -11.53 33.64 11.17
C LEU A 294 -11.12 32.97 9.85
N ASP A 295 -11.72 33.35 8.72
CA ASP A 295 -11.31 32.82 7.43
C ASP A 295 -9.92 33.31 7.05
N THR A 296 -9.14 32.45 6.41
CA THR A 296 -7.94 32.83 5.66
C THR A 296 -8.18 32.66 4.15
N ILE A 297 -7.20 33.07 3.35
CA ILE A 297 -7.11 32.68 1.93
C ILE A 297 -6.15 31.50 1.84
N ILE A 298 -6.60 30.43 1.19
CA ILE A 298 -5.84 29.20 1.00
C ILE A 298 -5.46 29.12 -0.48
N CYS A 299 -4.17 28.99 -0.77
CA CYS A 299 -3.61 28.77 -2.10
C CYS A 299 -3.38 27.27 -2.31
N LEU A 300 -4.05 26.69 -3.30
CA LEU A 300 -3.99 25.27 -3.64
C LEU A 300 -3.03 25.03 -4.80
N TYR A 301 -2.20 24.00 -4.71
CA TYR A 301 -1.40 23.50 -5.83
C TYR A 301 -2.25 22.74 -6.86
N PRO A 302 -1.74 22.53 -8.09
CA PRO A 302 -2.43 21.76 -9.12
C PRO A 302 -2.99 20.41 -8.68
N HIS A 303 -2.21 19.58 -7.97
CA HIS A 303 -2.70 18.28 -7.52
C HIS A 303 -3.93 18.40 -6.58
N GLN A 304 -4.07 19.50 -5.83
CA GLN A 304 -5.18 19.72 -4.89
C GLN A 304 -6.45 20.25 -5.56
N TRP A 305 -6.32 21.13 -6.57
CA TRP A 305 -7.48 21.76 -7.22
C TRP A 305 -7.97 21.03 -8.48
N ARG A 306 -7.11 20.28 -9.20
CA ARG A 306 -7.41 19.75 -10.54
C ARG A 306 -8.63 18.83 -10.61
N ASN A 307 -8.77 17.95 -9.63
CA ASN A 307 -9.87 16.98 -9.55
C ASN A 307 -10.83 17.31 -8.41
N ASN A 308 -11.03 18.61 -8.14
CA ASN A 308 -11.76 19.08 -6.98
C ASN A 308 -12.81 20.15 -7.35
N SER A 309 -14.00 20.02 -6.78
CA SER A 309 -15.15 20.90 -7.00
C SER A 309 -15.28 21.91 -5.86
N LEU A 310 -14.32 22.83 -5.76
CA LEU A 310 -14.32 23.91 -4.76
C LEU A 310 -14.84 25.23 -5.33
N SER A 311 -15.24 26.14 -4.45
CA SER A 311 -15.59 27.53 -4.81
C SER A 311 -14.33 28.39 -4.87
N TYR A 312 -13.75 28.50 -6.07
CA TYR A 312 -12.52 29.26 -6.29
C TYR A 312 -12.77 30.77 -6.29
N LEU A 313 -11.86 31.50 -5.65
CA LEU A 313 -11.76 32.96 -5.75
C LEU A 313 -11.13 33.35 -7.11
N PRO A 314 -11.28 34.60 -7.56
CA PRO A 314 -10.65 35.06 -8.81
C PRO A 314 -9.13 35.24 -8.72
N TYR A 315 -8.53 35.02 -7.55
CA TYR A 315 -7.11 35.25 -7.29
C TYR A 315 -6.28 34.00 -7.59
N THR A 316 -5.16 34.17 -8.27
CA THR A 316 -4.23 33.10 -8.63
C THR A 316 -2.78 33.55 -8.53
N TYR A 317 -1.87 32.60 -8.33
CA TYR A 317 -0.42 32.85 -8.31
C TYR A 317 0.30 31.86 -9.20
N ASN A 318 1.18 32.35 -10.08
CA ASN A 318 2.10 31.48 -10.82
C ASN A 318 3.29 31.14 -9.94
N THR A 319 3.64 29.86 -9.85
CA THR A 319 4.74 29.37 -9.03
C THR A 319 5.58 28.36 -9.80
N VAL A 320 6.68 27.91 -9.21
CA VAL A 320 7.50 26.80 -9.72
C VAL A 320 6.72 25.48 -9.86
N ARG A 321 5.57 25.34 -9.20
CA ARG A 321 4.65 24.20 -9.29
C ARG A 321 3.47 24.46 -10.23
N GLY A 322 3.55 25.49 -11.08
CA GLY A 322 2.45 25.92 -11.93
C GLY A 322 1.47 26.86 -11.21
N LEU A 323 0.25 26.96 -11.75
CA LEU A 323 -0.79 27.87 -11.27
C LEU A 323 -1.39 27.40 -9.93
N MET A 324 -1.25 28.21 -8.89
CA MET A 324 -2.01 28.06 -7.66
C MET A 324 -3.36 28.79 -7.75
N LYS A 325 -4.45 28.07 -7.49
CA LYS A 325 -5.80 28.65 -7.33
C LYS A 325 -6.05 28.98 -5.86
N THR A 326 -7.03 29.83 -5.57
CA THR A 326 -7.33 30.22 -4.19
C THR A 326 -8.78 29.96 -3.79
N ILE A 327 -9.00 29.72 -2.50
CA ILE A 327 -10.31 29.65 -1.84
C ILE A 327 -10.29 30.48 -0.55
N SER A 328 -11.45 30.80 -0.01
CA SER A 328 -11.61 31.37 1.35
C SER A 328 -12.06 30.29 2.31
N GLY A 329 -11.56 30.32 3.54
CA GLY A 329 -12.04 29.47 4.62
C GLY A 329 -10.92 29.00 5.55
N THR A 330 -11.22 27.97 6.32
CA THR A 330 -10.29 27.34 7.28
C THR A 330 -10.10 25.85 7.02
N SER A 331 -10.69 25.30 5.97
CA SER A 331 -10.50 23.90 5.60
C SER A 331 -10.85 23.63 4.13
N PHE A 332 -10.26 22.59 3.57
CA PHE A 332 -10.71 21.97 2.32
C PHE A 332 -10.38 20.48 2.31
N THR A 333 -10.92 19.77 1.33
CA THR A 333 -10.73 18.32 1.20
C THR A 333 -10.31 17.97 -0.22
N THR A 334 -9.35 17.07 -0.39
CA THR A 334 -9.05 16.42 -1.67
C THR A 334 -9.57 14.98 -1.67
N LYS A 335 -9.86 14.45 -2.86
CA LYS A 335 -10.35 13.08 -3.06
C LYS A 335 -9.64 12.45 -4.24
N TYR A 336 -8.92 11.36 -3.98
CA TYR A 336 -8.20 10.61 -5.00
C TYR A 336 -8.66 9.16 -5.03
N LYS A 337 -8.49 8.51 -6.19
CA LYS A 337 -8.72 7.07 -6.33
C LYS A 337 -7.40 6.33 -6.13
N TYR A 338 -7.45 5.34 -5.27
CA TYR A 338 -6.39 4.34 -5.13
C TYR A 338 -6.65 3.20 -6.12
N TYR A 339 -5.64 2.81 -6.89
CA TYR A 339 -5.77 1.85 -7.98
C TYR A 339 -5.19 0.46 -7.69
N GLY A 340 -4.94 0.18 -6.42
CA GLY A 340 -4.41 -1.11 -5.97
C GLY A 340 -2.92 -1.30 -6.27
N ILE A 341 -2.31 -2.18 -5.50
CA ILE A 341 -0.97 -2.73 -5.77
C ILE A 341 -1.04 -4.26 -5.76
N LEU A 342 0.00 -4.93 -6.26
CA LEU A 342 0.17 -6.36 -6.10
C LEU A 342 1.49 -6.67 -5.36
N PRO A 343 1.54 -7.73 -4.54
CA PRO A 343 2.81 -8.17 -3.95
C PRO A 343 3.78 -8.75 -4.98
N THR A 344 3.28 -9.20 -6.13
CA THR A 344 4.05 -9.67 -7.30
C THR A 344 3.15 -9.75 -8.55
N MET A 345 3.73 -10.02 -9.71
CA MET A 345 3.00 -10.26 -10.96
C MET A 345 2.51 -11.72 -11.06
N PRO A 346 1.33 -11.98 -11.68
CA PRO A 346 0.91 -13.34 -11.99
C PRO A 346 1.78 -13.98 -13.08
N LEU A 347 1.89 -15.31 -13.11
CA LEU A 347 2.77 -16.05 -14.03
C LEU A 347 2.21 -16.19 -15.47
N ASN A 348 1.12 -15.50 -15.80
CA ASN A 348 0.44 -15.64 -17.08
C ASN A 348 1.38 -15.33 -18.26
N GLY A 349 1.44 -16.23 -19.24
CA GLY A 349 2.30 -16.11 -20.41
C GLY A 349 3.76 -16.51 -20.19
N SER A 350 4.20 -16.74 -18.96
CA SER A 350 5.55 -17.22 -18.68
C SER A 350 5.70 -18.69 -19.04
N ASP A 351 6.76 -19.04 -19.77
CA ASP A 351 7.15 -20.43 -19.96
C ASP A 351 7.79 -20.98 -18.67
N SER A 352 7.24 -22.09 -18.18
CA SER A 352 7.66 -22.69 -16.91
C SER A 352 9.13 -23.14 -16.91
N THR A 353 9.66 -23.60 -18.04
CA THR A 353 11.06 -24.05 -18.15
C THR A 353 12.01 -22.85 -18.02
N THR A 354 11.72 -21.79 -18.77
CA THR A 354 12.48 -20.54 -18.75
C THR A 354 12.41 -19.86 -17.39
N LEU A 355 11.23 -19.78 -16.78
CA LEU A 355 11.06 -19.22 -15.44
C LEU A 355 11.84 -20.01 -14.40
N ASN A 356 11.77 -21.34 -14.43
CA ASN A 356 12.57 -22.20 -13.55
C ASN A 356 14.07 -21.93 -13.72
N TYR A 357 14.57 -21.85 -14.95
CA TYR A 357 15.97 -21.53 -15.21
C TYR A 357 16.35 -20.17 -14.60
N LEU A 358 15.57 -19.13 -14.86
CA LEU A 358 15.83 -17.78 -14.35
C LEU A 358 15.83 -17.73 -12.83
N LEU A 359 14.83 -18.33 -12.18
CA LEU A 359 14.74 -18.41 -10.71
C LEU A 359 15.94 -19.13 -10.08
N ASN A 360 16.41 -20.22 -10.68
CA ASN A 360 17.59 -20.95 -10.19
C ASN A 360 18.91 -20.18 -10.45
N SER A 361 18.94 -19.33 -11.47
CA SER A 361 20.12 -18.52 -11.82
C SER A 361 20.20 -17.17 -11.09
N GLU A 362 19.11 -16.74 -10.45
CA GLU A 362 19.02 -15.43 -9.81
C GLU A 362 19.95 -15.36 -8.60
N SER A 363 20.75 -14.28 -8.52
CA SER A 363 21.62 -14.06 -7.38
C SER A 363 20.82 -13.65 -6.14
N ILE A 364 20.86 -14.50 -5.12
CA ILE A 364 20.30 -14.22 -3.80
C ILE A 364 21.31 -13.64 -2.81
N THR A 365 22.53 -13.31 -3.26
CA THR A 365 23.58 -12.74 -2.39
C THR A 365 23.22 -11.32 -1.96
N ILE A 366 23.31 -11.06 -0.65
CA ILE A 366 23.18 -9.73 -0.04
C ILE A 366 24.46 -9.47 0.75
N SER A 367 25.33 -8.64 0.20
CA SER A 367 26.71 -8.47 0.68
C SER A 367 27.08 -7.01 0.95
N SER A 368 26.34 -6.08 0.36
CA SER A 368 26.59 -4.66 0.55
C SER A 368 26.44 -4.29 2.02
N SER A 369 27.34 -3.44 2.50
CA SER A 369 27.43 -3.10 3.91
C SER A 369 26.43 -2.03 4.30
N ASP A 370 26.29 -0.96 3.49
CA ASP A 370 25.44 0.17 3.81
C ASP A 370 23.96 -0.10 3.54
N THR A 371 23.10 0.70 4.16
CA THR A 371 21.64 0.53 4.07
C THR A 371 21.08 0.64 2.64
N TYR A 372 21.64 1.49 1.76
CA TYR A 372 21.10 1.67 0.41
C TYR A 372 21.32 0.45 -0.48
N TRP A 373 22.59 0.09 -0.69
CA TRP A 373 22.96 -0.99 -1.59
C TRP A 373 22.52 -2.35 -1.05
N ASN A 374 22.56 -2.53 0.28
CA ASN A 374 21.97 -3.70 0.92
C ASN A 374 20.45 -3.74 0.68
N GLY A 375 19.76 -2.60 0.78
CA GLY A 375 18.34 -2.47 0.44
C GLY A 375 18.02 -2.86 -1.00
N LYS A 376 18.80 -2.39 -1.99
CA LYS A 376 18.62 -2.77 -3.39
C LYS A 376 18.82 -4.27 -3.62
N GLU A 377 19.85 -4.87 -3.03
CA GLU A 377 20.06 -6.32 -3.08
C GLU A 377 18.89 -7.08 -2.43
N GLN A 378 18.39 -6.62 -1.28
CA GLN A 378 17.19 -7.15 -0.64
C GLN A 378 15.97 -7.08 -1.56
N ASN A 379 15.78 -5.99 -2.31
CA ASN A 379 14.68 -5.85 -3.26
C ASN A 379 14.72 -6.89 -4.37
N ARG A 380 15.90 -7.11 -4.95
CA ARG A 380 16.11 -8.15 -5.97
C ARG A 380 15.67 -9.51 -5.44
N VAL A 381 16.12 -9.89 -4.24
CA VAL A 381 15.74 -11.18 -3.62
C VAL A 381 14.25 -11.22 -3.24
N SER A 382 13.70 -10.11 -2.77
CA SER A 382 12.28 -9.97 -2.42
C SER A 382 11.35 -10.22 -3.61
N SER A 383 11.75 -9.74 -4.79
CA SER A 383 10.95 -9.84 -6.02
C SER A 383 10.72 -11.27 -6.52
N ILE A 384 11.57 -12.23 -6.14
CA ILE A 384 11.44 -13.64 -6.57
C ILE A 384 10.68 -14.53 -5.59
N VAL A 385 10.40 -14.07 -4.36
CA VAL A 385 9.78 -14.89 -3.30
C VAL A 385 8.42 -15.46 -3.75
N GLN A 386 7.49 -14.58 -4.12
CA GLN A 386 6.15 -15.03 -4.53
C GLN A 386 6.16 -15.73 -5.90
N LEU A 387 7.09 -15.38 -6.79
CA LEU A 387 7.26 -16.08 -8.06
C LEU A 387 7.69 -17.53 -7.84
N ALA A 388 8.68 -17.77 -6.97
CA ALA A 388 9.11 -19.10 -6.59
C ALA A 388 7.99 -19.89 -5.91
N LYS A 389 7.20 -19.26 -5.04
CA LYS A 389 6.02 -19.87 -4.40
C LYS A 389 4.98 -20.32 -5.44
N MET A 390 4.57 -19.43 -6.34
CA MET A 390 3.56 -19.74 -7.38
C MET A 390 4.07 -20.77 -8.41
N ASN A 391 5.37 -20.79 -8.66
CA ASN A 391 6.01 -21.75 -9.57
C ASN A 391 6.37 -23.09 -8.89
N ASN A 392 6.00 -23.29 -7.63
CA ASN A 392 6.34 -24.47 -6.81
C ASN A 392 7.86 -24.75 -6.72
N SER A 393 8.70 -23.71 -6.82
CA SER A 393 10.16 -23.80 -6.68
C SER A 393 10.59 -23.73 -5.22
N THR A 394 10.26 -24.76 -4.44
CA THR A 394 10.42 -24.79 -2.96
C THR A 394 11.86 -24.46 -2.50
N THR A 395 12.88 -24.98 -3.19
CA THR A 395 14.29 -24.71 -2.83
C THR A 395 14.63 -23.22 -3.01
N VAL A 396 14.25 -22.63 -4.14
CA VAL A 396 14.50 -21.19 -4.41
C VAL A 396 13.74 -20.33 -3.39
N LEU A 397 12.48 -20.67 -3.10
CA LEU A 397 11.66 -19.98 -2.10
C LEU A 397 12.33 -20.02 -0.72
N ASN A 398 12.71 -21.21 -0.24
CA ASN A 398 13.31 -21.38 1.08
C ASN A 398 14.66 -20.66 1.20
N ASN A 399 15.48 -20.69 0.14
CA ASN A 399 16.75 -20.00 0.12
C ASN A 399 16.56 -18.47 0.13
N ALA A 400 15.67 -17.94 -0.71
CA ALA A 400 15.38 -16.51 -0.75
C ALA A 400 14.85 -16.01 0.61
N ILE A 401 13.87 -16.70 1.20
CA ILE A 401 13.33 -16.37 2.53
C ILE A 401 14.41 -16.44 3.61
N SER A 402 15.25 -17.47 3.60
CA SER A 402 16.33 -17.61 4.59
C SER A 402 17.34 -16.49 4.46
N THR A 403 17.74 -16.11 3.24
CA THR A 403 18.66 -14.99 3.02
C THR A 403 18.07 -13.67 3.51
N LEU A 404 16.82 -13.36 3.15
CA LEU A 404 16.16 -12.14 3.62
C LEU A 404 16.03 -12.10 5.15
N LYS A 405 15.61 -13.21 5.75
CA LYS A 405 15.51 -13.35 7.21
C LYS A 405 16.86 -13.13 7.88
N ASN A 406 17.91 -13.80 7.42
CA ASN A 406 19.24 -13.67 8.05
C ASN A 406 19.76 -12.23 7.95
N ASN A 407 19.61 -11.58 6.79
CA ASN A 407 20.04 -10.19 6.61
C ASN A 407 19.24 -9.23 7.51
N LEU A 408 17.91 -9.33 7.54
CA LEU A 408 17.10 -8.45 8.39
C LEU A 408 17.34 -8.67 9.88
N GLN A 409 17.52 -9.92 10.32
CA GLN A 409 17.79 -10.23 11.72
C GLN A 409 19.15 -9.70 12.18
N ASP A 410 20.16 -9.74 11.31
CA ASP A 410 21.47 -9.12 11.52
C ASP A 410 21.31 -7.60 11.74
N TRP A 411 20.64 -6.90 10.82
CA TRP A 411 20.36 -5.46 10.96
C TRP A 411 19.49 -5.09 12.18
N PHE A 412 18.51 -5.93 12.52
CA PHE A 412 17.55 -5.70 13.60
C PHE A 412 18.05 -6.16 14.97
N THR A 413 19.32 -6.49 15.11
CA THR A 413 19.93 -6.89 16.38
C THR A 413 21.11 -6.00 16.68
N TYR A 414 21.16 -5.48 17.91
CA TYR A 414 22.35 -4.88 18.49
C TYR A 414 22.77 -5.66 19.74
N SER A 415 23.89 -6.37 19.63
CA SER A 415 24.56 -7.15 20.67
C SER A 415 25.81 -6.46 21.20
N GLY A 416 26.32 -5.44 20.50
CA GLY A 416 27.41 -4.60 20.99
C GLY A 416 28.24 -3.96 19.88
N THR A 417 29.35 -3.31 20.26
CA THR A 417 30.20 -2.55 19.33
C THR A 417 30.96 -3.39 18.32
N SER A 418 30.93 -4.73 18.43
CA SER A 418 31.49 -5.65 17.43
C SER A 418 30.59 -5.85 16.21
N ASP A 419 29.31 -5.48 16.30
CA ASP A 419 28.36 -5.68 15.22
C ASP A 419 28.71 -4.76 14.04
N SER A 420 28.71 -5.33 12.85
CA SER A 420 29.02 -4.59 11.62
C SER A 420 27.81 -3.82 11.08
N ARG A 421 26.60 -4.20 11.51
CA ARG A 421 25.32 -3.63 11.09
C ARG A 421 24.39 -3.51 12.29
N TYR A 422 23.72 -2.37 12.42
CA TYR A 422 22.76 -2.13 13.50
C TYR A 422 21.99 -0.83 13.26
N PHE A 423 20.92 -0.63 14.03
CA PHE A 423 20.23 0.64 14.14
C PHE A 423 20.60 1.37 15.44
N TYR A 424 20.84 2.68 15.32
CA TYR A 424 21.08 3.61 16.42
C TYR A 424 19.95 4.65 16.49
N TYR A 425 19.39 4.87 17.67
CA TYR A 425 18.39 5.90 17.89
C TYR A 425 19.03 7.18 18.44
N ASN A 426 18.94 8.26 17.68
CA ASN A 426 19.41 9.58 18.08
C ASN A 426 18.31 10.33 18.84
N TYR A 427 18.47 10.55 20.15
CA TYR A 427 17.48 11.28 20.97
C TYR A 427 17.40 12.79 20.66
N THR A 428 18.48 13.41 20.19
CA THR A 428 18.52 14.86 19.93
C THR A 428 17.54 15.24 18.83
N TRP A 429 17.52 14.45 17.75
CA TRP A 429 16.65 14.66 16.60
C TRP A 429 15.41 13.76 16.62
N GLY A 430 15.44 12.65 17.37
CA GLY A 430 14.38 11.65 17.39
C GLY A 430 14.33 10.89 16.07
N THR A 431 15.42 10.22 15.70
CA THR A 431 15.53 9.44 14.44
C THR A 431 16.29 8.13 14.64
N LEU A 432 15.92 7.10 13.88
CA LEU A 432 16.56 5.80 13.83
C LEU A 432 17.49 5.72 12.62
N ILE A 433 18.79 5.54 12.86
CA ILE A 433 19.85 5.60 11.84
C ILE A 433 20.48 4.21 11.71
N GLY A 434 20.45 3.65 10.51
CA GLY A 434 21.18 2.42 10.19
C GLY A 434 22.66 2.67 9.92
N TYR A 435 23.52 1.89 10.56
CA TYR A 435 24.96 1.87 10.30
C TYR A 435 25.36 0.52 9.72
N PRO A 436 26.22 0.47 8.68
CA PRO A 436 26.90 1.59 8.03
C PRO A 436 25.97 2.47 7.18
N PRO A 437 26.17 3.80 7.20
CA PRO A 437 25.34 4.73 6.45
C PRO A 437 25.92 4.96 5.04
N SER A 438 25.08 5.49 4.17
CA SER A 438 25.47 6.06 2.88
C SER A 438 24.60 7.28 2.58
N TYR A 439 25.06 8.12 1.64
CA TYR A 439 24.29 9.26 1.09
C TYR A 439 23.78 10.28 2.14
N GLY A 440 24.42 10.38 3.31
CA GLY A 440 24.04 11.31 4.37
C GLY A 440 22.88 10.83 5.25
N THR A 441 22.51 9.55 5.20
CA THR A 441 21.51 8.97 6.12
C THR A 441 21.83 9.22 7.60
N ASN A 442 23.11 9.23 7.98
CA ASN A 442 23.51 9.43 9.37
C ASN A 442 23.61 10.89 9.80
N ASP A 443 24.39 11.71 9.12
CA ASP A 443 24.75 13.05 9.57
C ASP A 443 23.81 14.13 9.02
N GLN A 444 23.06 13.81 7.97
CA GLN A 444 22.14 14.71 7.28
C GLN A 444 20.67 14.24 7.34
N ILE A 445 20.42 13.00 7.82
CA ILE A 445 19.08 12.38 7.89
C ILE A 445 18.43 12.34 6.49
N ASN A 446 19.26 12.12 5.47
CA ASN A 446 18.77 11.98 4.11
C ASN A 446 18.16 10.60 3.90
N ASP A 447 17.17 10.50 3.02
CA ASP A 447 16.90 9.26 2.28
C ASP A 447 16.46 8.02 3.08
N HIS A 448 16.12 8.12 4.36
CA HIS A 448 15.69 6.95 5.13
C HIS A 448 14.46 6.28 4.50
N HIS A 449 13.50 7.04 3.94
CA HIS A 449 12.42 6.43 3.16
C HIS A 449 12.95 5.58 2.00
N PHE A 450 13.80 6.11 1.11
CA PHE A 450 14.41 5.33 0.02
C PHE A 450 15.11 4.06 0.53
N HIS A 451 15.89 4.15 1.60
CA HIS A 451 16.64 3.01 2.13
C HIS A 451 15.73 2.00 2.85
N TYR A 452 14.93 2.47 3.81
CA TYR A 452 14.14 1.62 4.70
C TYR A 452 12.90 1.06 3.99
N GLY A 453 12.43 1.71 2.92
CA GLY A 453 11.41 1.16 2.03
C GLY A 453 11.78 -0.23 1.52
N TYR A 454 13.06 -0.46 1.20
CA TYR A 454 13.55 -1.79 0.82
C TYR A 454 13.53 -2.81 1.97
N PHE A 455 13.89 -2.40 3.18
CA PHE A 455 13.83 -3.26 4.38
C PHE A 455 12.39 -3.65 4.71
N ILE A 456 11.46 -2.68 4.64
CA ILE A 456 10.04 -2.90 4.88
C ILE A 456 9.47 -3.81 3.78
N ASN A 457 9.88 -3.64 2.52
CA ASN A 457 9.46 -4.52 1.42
C ASN A 457 9.93 -5.96 1.64
N ALA A 458 11.19 -6.16 2.01
CA ALA A 458 11.74 -7.47 2.36
C ALA A 458 10.97 -8.12 3.52
N ALA A 459 10.70 -7.38 4.58
CA ALA A 459 9.90 -7.84 5.70
C ALA A 459 8.46 -8.22 5.29
N ALA A 460 7.83 -7.42 4.42
CA ALA A 460 6.50 -7.71 3.89
C ALA A 460 6.49 -9.00 3.05
N GLN A 461 7.51 -9.23 2.21
CA GLN A 461 7.62 -10.46 1.43
C GLN A 461 7.86 -11.70 2.31
N ILE A 462 8.61 -11.58 3.41
CA ILE A 462 8.70 -12.64 4.41
C ILE A 462 7.33 -12.90 5.04
N ALA A 463 6.61 -11.86 5.44
CA ALA A 463 5.32 -11.97 6.12
C ALA A 463 4.23 -12.66 5.26
N LEU A 464 4.32 -12.55 3.93
CA LEU A 464 3.42 -13.26 2.99
C LEU A 464 3.64 -14.79 2.96
N VAL A 465 4.71 -15.28 3.58
CA VAL A 465 5.06 -16.71 3.67
C VAL A 465 5.12 -17.17 5.14
N ASP A 466 5.56 -16.31 6.04
CA ASP A 466 5.71 -16.58 7.47
C ASP A 466 5.25 -15.40 8.32
N LYS A 467 3.96 -15.43 8.68
CA LYS A 467 3.33 -14.43 9.56
C LYS A 467 3.86 -14.47 11.00
N ASN A 468 4.41 -15.60 11.45
CA ASN A 468 4.95 -15.71 12.82
C ASN A 468 6.22 -14.88 12.97
N TRP A 469 7.11 -14.92 11.97
CA TRP A 469 8.30 -14.05 11.94
C TRP A 469 7.93 -12.56 12.03
N ALA A 470 6.83 -12.17 11.38
CA ALA A 470 6.32 -10.80 11.32
C ALA A 470 5.51 -10.37 12.55
N ALA A 471 5.28 -11.25 13.53
CA ALA A 471 4.57 -10.89 14.74
C ALA A 471 5.32 -9.77 15.50
N GLN A 472 4.58 -8.90 16.18
CA GLN A 472 5.16 -7.75 16.90
C GLN A 472 6.09 -8.17 18.05
N SER A 473 5.81 -9.32 18.68
CA SER A 473 6.69 -9.93 19.68
C SER A 473 7.95 -10.57 19.08
N GLN A 474 8.00 -10.74 17.76
CA GLN A 474 9.15 -11.24 17.01
C GLN A 474 9.86 -10.05 16.34
N TRP A 475 10.00 -10.03 15.02
CA TRP A 475 10.74 -8.98 14.29
C TRP A 475 9.84 -7.82 13.83
N GLY A 476 8.52 -7.98 13.90
CA GLY A 476 7.57 -6.97 13.43
C GLY A 476 7.64 -5.63 14.16
N GLY A 477 8.09 -5.64 15.43
CA GLY A 477 8.29 -4.41 16.19
C GLY A 477 9.40 -3.52 15.62
N MET A 478 10.52 -4.11 15.17
CA MET A 478 11.60 -3.37 14.53
C MET A 478 11.17 -2.80 13.18
N VAL A 479 10.40 -3.55 12.39
CA VAL A 479 9.82 -3.05 11.12
C VAL A 479 8.90 -1.85 11.39
N ASN A 480 8.04 -1.92 12.41
CA ASN A 480 7.19 -0.79 12.80
C ASN A 480 7.99 0.43 13.26
N LEU A 481 9.18 0.25 13.86
CA LEU A 481 10.08 1.37 14.19
C LEU A 481 10.67 2.04 12.95
N LEU A 482 11.09 1.27 11.94
CA LEU A 482 11.54 1.83 10.65
C LEU A 482 10.41 2.63 9.99
N ILE A 483 9.18 2.11 10.00
CA ILE A 483 8.01 2.83 9.48
C ILE A 483 7.78 4.13 10.26
N LYS A 484 7.87 4.10 11.60
CA LYS A 484 7.72 5.31 12.42
C LYS A 484 8.82 6.32 12.15
N ASP A 485 10.05 5.90 11.89
CA ASP A 485 11.11 6.85 11.56
C ASP A 485 10.83 7.61 10.26
N ILE A 486 10.33 6.94 9.22
CA ILE A 486 10.10 7.59 7.92
C ILE A 486 8.71 8.22 7.77
N ALA A 487 7.71 7.71 8.49
CA ALA A 487 6.30 8.07 8.32
C ALA A 487 5.47 7.88 9.60
N ASN A 488 5.92 8.38 10.75
CA ASN A 488 5.13 8.29 11.98
C ASN A 488 3.74 8.90 11.81
N TRP A 489 2.69 8.08 11.88
CA TRP A 489 1.29 8.51 11.81
C TRP A 489 0.72 8.89 13.19
N GLU A 490 1.40 8.48 14.27
CA GLU A 490 0.92 8.67 15.64
C GLU A 490 1.50 9.94 16.23
N ARG A 491 0.71 11.03 16.19
CA ARG A 491 1.10 12.32 16.77
C ARG A 491 1.41 12.26 18.28
N THR A 492 0.90 11.24 18.97
CA THR A 492 1.16 10.98 20.39
C THR A 492 2.50 10.28 20.63
N ASP A 493 3.09 9.65 19.62
CA ASP A 493 4.42 9.07 19.71
C ASP A 493 5.47 10.15 19.46
N THR A 494 5.99 10.73 20.55
CA THR A 494 6.94 11.83 20.48
C THR A 494 8.38 11.39 20.22
N ARG A 495 8.63 10.10 19.96
CA ARG A 495 9.99 9.61 19.60
C ARG A 495 10.37 10.08 18.20
N PHE A 496 9.43 10.03 17.26
CA PHE A 496 9.65 10.41 15.87
C PHE A 496 8.74 11.58 15.49
N PRO A 497 9.18 12.52 14.65
CA PRO A 497 8.31 13.57 14.13
C PRO A 497 7.21 12.97 13.25
N PHE A 498 6.08 13.65 13.18
CA PHE A 498 4.95 13.26 12.35
C PHE A 498 5.34 13.28 10.87
N LEU A 499 5.09 12.17 10.16
CA LEU A 499 5.33 12.00 8.72
C LEU A 499 6.66 12.57 8.20
N ARG A 500 7.79 12.25 8.85
CA ARG A 500 9.12 12.86 8.61
C ARG A 500 9.38 13.31 7.17
N TYR A 501 9.27 12.40 6.21
CA TYR A 501 9.62 12.69 4.82
C TYR A 501 8.49 13.34 4.02
N PHE A 502 7.24 13.10 4.38
CA PHE A 502 6.10 13.42 3.53
C PHE A 502 5.55 14.81 3.84
N ASP A 503 5.61 15.73 2.88
CA ASP A 503 4.96 17.04 2.96
C ASP A 503 3.49 16.88 2.56
N PRO A 504 2.54 16.93 3.51
CA PRO A 504 1.15 16.63 3.20
C PRO A 504 0.50 17.68 2.30
N TYR A 505 1.09 18.88 2.18
CA TYR A 505 0.53 19.99 1.41
C TYR A 505 1.17 20.14 0.03
N GLU A 506 2.47 19.90 -0.15
CA GLU A 506 3.03 19.71 -1.51
C GLU A 506 2.60 18.38 -2.14
N GLY A 507 2.28 17.39 -1.30
CA GLY A 507 1.75 16.10 -1.70
C GLY A 507 2.84 15.10 -2.07
N HIS A 508 4.11 15.37 -1.77
CA HIS A 508 5.24 14.49 -2.03
C HIS A 508 6.27 14.55 -0.91
N SER A 509 7.25 13.64 -0.99
CA SER A 509 8.31 13.53 0.00
C SER A 509 9.50 14.44 -0.28
N TRP A 510 10.33 14.67 0.74
CA TRP A 510 11.56 15.45 0.66
C TRP A 510 12.76 14.63 1.13
N ALA A 511 13.78 14.51 0.29
CA ALA A 511 14.94 13.66 0.51
C ALA A 511 15.90 14.22 1.58
N SER A 512 16.23 15.51 1.52
CA SER A 512 17.25 16.10 2.40
C SER A 512 16.70 16.39 3.81
N GLY A 513 17.39 15.92 4.85
CA GLY A 513 16.96 16.17 6.23
C GLY A 513 17.12 17.62 6.67
N HIS A 514 18.02 18.37 6.02
CA HIS A 514 18.43 19.71 6.43
C HIS A 514 17.95 20.85 5.53
N ALA A 515 17.60 20.59 4.27
CA ALA A 515 17.15 21.61 3.30
C ALA A 515 18.10 22.83 3.19
N ASN A 516 19.41 22.62 3.39
CA ASN A 516 20.43 23.68 3.46
C ASN A 516 20.94 24.04 2.06
N PHE A 517 20.02 24.48 1.20
CA PHE A 517 20.31 24.84 -0.18
C PHE A 517 19.54 26.10 -0.57
N VAL A 518 20.11 26.88 -1.48
CA VAL A 518 19.46 28.09 -2.01
C VAL A 518 18.12 27.82 -2.70
N ASP A 519 17.94 26.61 -3.24
CA ASP A 519 16.72 26.17 -3.91
C ASP A 519 15.76 25.41 -2.96
N GLY A 520 16.03 25.38 -1.65
CA GLY A 520 15.21 24.70 -0.65
C GLY A 520 15.47 23.19 -0.56
N ASN A 521 14.47 22.43 -0.11
CA ASN A 521 14.56 20.97 -0.07
C ASN A 521 14.42 20.36 -1.49
N ASN A 522 14.77 19.09 -1.66
CA ASN A 522 14.73 18.38 -2.94
C ASN A 522 14.25 16.94 -2.82
N GLN A 523 13.75 16.39 -3.92
CA GLN A 523 13.54 14.96 -4.12
C GLN A 523 13.95 14.59 -5.55
N GLU A 524 14.81 13.57 -5.67
CA GLU A 524 15.15 12.91 -6.94
C GLU A 524 14.16 11.77 -7.18
N SER A 525 14.45 10.56 -6.71
CA SER A 525 13.61 9.39 -7.01
C SER A 525 12.26 9.39 -6.29
N PHE A 526 11.21 9.87 -6.96
CA PHE A 526 9.83 9.69 -6.47
C PHE A 526 9.46 8.21 -6.43
N SER A 527 10.01 7.40 -7.34
CA SER A 527 9.72 5.97 -7.39
C SER A 527 10.28 5.18 -6.20
N GLU A 528 11.39 5.62 -5.58
CA GLU A 528 11.86 5.03 -4.31
C GLU A 528 10.99 5.44 -3.10
N ALA A 529 10.44 6.66 -3.08
CA ALA A 529 9.39 7.02 -2.12
C ALA A 529 8.14 6.14 -2.33
N MET A 530 7.67 5.99 -3.58
CA MET A 530 6.54 5.11 -3.92
C MET A 530 6.79 3.64 -3.55
N ASN A 531 8.03 3.14 -3.67
CA ASN A 531 8.43 1.81 -3.20
C ASN A 531 8.30 1.67 -1.68
N SER A 532 8.60 2.73 -0.93
CA SER A 532 8.41 2.76 0.53
C SER A 532 6.93 2.66 0.88
N TRP A 533 6.08 3.42 0.20
CA TRP A 533 4.65 3.46 0.47
C TRP A 533 3.96 2.16 0.09
N GLN A 534 4.29 1.55 -1.05
CA GLN A 534 3.77 0.22 -1.39
C GLN A 534 4.22 -0.84 -0.37
N ALA A 535 5.43 -0.75 0.16
CA ALA A 535 5.93 -1.67 1.16
C ALA A 535 5.15 -1.55 2.48
N ILE A 536 4.83 -0.32 2.90
CA ILE A 536 3.96 -0.05 4.06
C ILE A 536 2.54 -0.60 3.83
N ILE A 537 1.97 -0.44 2.62
CA ILE A 537 0.66 -1.02 2.28
C ILE A 537 0.70 -2.54 2.42
N LEU A 538 1.71 -3.20 1.82
CA LEU A 538 1.88 -4.65 1.89
C LEU A 538 2.03 -5.11 3.34
N TRP A 539 2.95 -4.49 4.10
CA TRP A 539 3.20 -4.80 5.51
C TRP A 539 1.94 -4.65 6.37
N GLY A 540 1.28 -3.49 6.29
CA GLY A 540 0.04 -3.23 7.03
C GLY A 540 -1.07 -4.22 6.67
N THR A 541 -1.19 -4.59 5.39
CA THR A 541 -2.21 -5.53 4.93
C THR A 541 -1.93 -6.97 5.39
N VAL A 542 -0.69 -7.46 5.24
CA VAL A 542 -0.34 -8.85 5.59
C VAL A 542 -0.27 -9.09 7.10
N THR A 543 0.06 -8.06 7.88
CA THR A 543 0.09 -8.13 9.36
C THR A 543 -1.23 -7.74 10.03
N GLY A 544 -2.26 -7.37 9.25
CA GLY A 544 -3.57 -6.96 9.78
C GLY A 544 -3.59 -5.59 10.46
N GLN A 545 -2.56 -4.77 10.30
CA GLN A 545 -2.43 -3.45 10.89
C GLN A 545 -3.05 -2.37 9.98
N THR A 546 -4.37 -2.19 10.14
CA THR A 546 -5.18 -1.28 9.29
C THR A 546 -4.68 0.17 9.28
N ALA A 547 -4.25 0.72 10.41
CA ALA A 547 -3.72 2.09 10.47
C ALA A 547 -2.46 2.27 9.61
N ILE A 548 -1.56 1.28 9.63
CA ILE A 548 -0.33 1.28 8.82
C ILE A 548 -0.68 1.09 7.34
N ARG A 549 -1.60 0.17 7.02
CA ARG A 549 -2.09 0.01 5.64
C ARG A 549 -2.63 1.33 5.10
N ASP A 550 -3.53 1.97 5.83
CA ASP A 550 -4.24 3.17 5.36
C ASP A 550 -3.31 4.38 5.30
N LEU A 551 -2.29 4.45 6.17
CA LEU A 551 -1.16 5.37 6.03
C LEU A 551 -0.45 5.14 4.70
N GLY A 552 -0.01 3.91 4.41
CA GLY A 552 0.67 3.59 3.15
C GLY A 552 -0.17 3.95 1.92
N ILE A 553 -1.48 3.68 1.95
CA ILE A 553 -2.42 4.03 0.87
C ILE A 553 -2.52 5.56 0.70
N TYR A 554 -2.60 6.32 1.79
CA TYR A 554 -2.63 7.78 1.76
C TYR A 554 -1.37 8.36 1.12
N LEU A 555 -0.19 7.93 1.59
CA LEU A 555 1.11 8.40 1.09
C LEU A 555 1.28 8.05 -0.38
N TYR A 556 1.08 6.78 -0.74
CA TYR A 556 1.19 6.28 -2.12
C TYR A 556 0.28 7.03 -3.09
N THR A 557 -0.99 7.21 -2.72
CA THR A 557 -1.98 7.82 -3.62
C THR A 557 -1.71 9.32 -3.80
N THR A 558 -1.34 10.02 -2.73
CA THR A 558 -1.08 11.46 -2.79
C THR A 558 0.23 11.76 -3.53
N GLU A 559 1.28 10.96 -3.29
CA GLU A 559 2.57 11.11 -3.97
C GLU A 559 2.49 10.81 -5.47
N ALA A 560 1.68 9.82 -5.87
CA ALA A 560 1.38 9.59 -7.28
C ALA A 560 0.75 10.83 -7.95
N GLU A 561 -0.24 11.47 -7.29
CA GLU A 561 -0.89 12.68 -7.83
C GLU A 561 0.07 13.87 -7.91
N ALA A 562 0.98 14.05 -6.95
CA ALA A 562 2.06 15.03 -7.04
C ALA A 562 2.99 14.74 -8.22
N MET A 563 3.43 13.49 -8.38
CA MET A 563 4.31 13.04 -9.45
C MET A 563 3.71 13.28 -10.85
N TYR A 564 2.39 13.04 -11.02
CA TYR A 564 1.69 13.34 -12.27
C TYR A 564 1.70 14.82 -12.66
N ASN A 565 1.82 15.72 -11.68
CA ASN A 565 1.84 17.16 -11.93
C ASN A 565 3.28 17.69 -12.06
N TYR A 566 4.20 17.29 -11.16
CA TYR A 566 5.49 17.97 -11.02
C TYR A 566 6.64 17.26 -11.73
N VAL A 567 6.60 15.92 -11.77
CA VAL A 567 7.65 15.08 -12.37
C VAL A 567 7.32 14.80 -13.82
N PHE A 568 6.10 14.32 -14.09
CA PHE A 568 5.69 13.92 -15.43
C PHE A 568 4.94 15.00 -16.21
N ASP A 569 4.45 16.04 -15.54
CA ASP A 569 3.65 17.12 -16.13
C ASP A 569 2.60 16.58 -17.13
N LEU A 570 1.83 15.56 -16.72
CA LEU A 570 0.88 14.84 -17.59
C LEU A 570 -0.19 15.75 -18.19
N TYR A 571 -0.39 16.93 -17.58
CA TYR A 571 -1.38 17.92 -17.98
C TYR A 571 -0.77 19.09 -18.78
N ASN A 572 0.56 19.11 -18.93
CA ASN A 572 1.29 20.10 -19.72
C ASN A 572 0.97 21.56 -19.31
N ASP A 573 0.95 21.81 -18.00
CA ASP A 573 0.60 23.11 -17.41
C ASP A 573 1.44 23.49 -16.18
N VAL A 574 2.43 22.66 -15.81
CA VAL A 574 3.39 22.95 -14.74
C VAL A 574 4.77 23.31 -15.29
N ILE A 575 5.33 22.49 -16.18
CA ILE A 575 6.65 22.74 -16.75
C ILE A 575 6.51 23.73 -17.91
N ASP A 576 7.28 24.81 -17.87
CA ASP A 576 7.36 25.76 -18.99
C ASP A 576 8.23 25.21 -20.13
N HIS A 577 7.58 24.68 -21.17
CA HIS A 577 8.22 24.12 -22.37
C HIS A 577 8.63 25.15 -23.43
N SER A 578 8.38 26.45 -23.19
CA SER A 578 8.62 27.50 -24.20
C SER A 578 10.09 27.92 -24.33
N GLY A 579 10.92 27.51 -23.37
CA GLY A 579 12.31 27.94 -23.24
C GLY A 579 13.35 26.86 -23.56
N VAL A 580 14.51 27.00 -22.92
CA VAL A 580 15.61 26.02 -22.99
C VAL A 580 15.21 24.68 -22.38
N TYR A 581 14.28 24.69 -21.42
CA TYR A 581 13.67 23.49 -20.85
C TYR A 581 12.50 23.06 -21.74
N ASN A 582 12.74 22.14 -22.66
CA ASN A 582 11.74 21.66 -23.62
C ASN A 582 11.47 20.16 -23.51
N TRP A 583 11.71 19.60 -22.32
CA TRP A 583 11.52 18.19 -22.01
C TRP A 583 10.28 18.01 -21.14
N HIS A 584 9.57 16.91 -21.38
CA HIS A 584 8.28 16.66 -20.75
C HIS A 584 8.41 15.95 -19.39
N TYR A 585 9.46 16.26 -18.65
CA TYR A 585 9.71 15.68 -17.32
C TYR A 585 10.66 16.55 -16.49
N ALA A 586 10.68 16.34 -15.19
CA ALA A 586 11.73 16.77 -14.28
C ALA A 586 12.17 15.60 -13.41
N SER A 587 13.48 15.44 -13.19
CA SER A 587 14.07 14.35 -12.40
C SER A 587 14.53 14.78 -11.00
N LEU A 588 14.47 16.09 -10.74
CA LEU A 588 14.81 16.68 -9.46
C LEU A 588 13.85 17.84 -9.20
N ILE A 589 13.00 17.66 -8.20
CA ILE A 589 12.02 18.65 -7.76
C ILE A 589 12.57 19.37 -6.53
N TRP A 590 12.60 20.70 -6.56
CA TRP A 590 13.09 21.54 -5.47
C TRP A 590 12.03 22.54 -5.03
N GLY A 591 12.20 23.14 -3.85
CA GLY A 591 11.36 24.27 -3.41
C GLY A 591 11.41 25.46 -4.37
N GLY A 592 12.58 25.80 -4.91
CA GLY A 592 12.82 26.98 -5.77
C GLY A 592 13.26 26.66 -7.20
N LYS A 593 13.22 25.40 -7.64
CA LYS A 593 13.50 25.01 -9.02
C LYS A 593 12.86 23.68 -9.40
N TYR A 594 12.88 23.38 -10.69
CA TYR A 594 12.80 22.02 -11.20
C TYR A 594 13.91 21.83 -12.24
N CYS A 595 14.45 20.61 -12.32
CA CYS A 595 15.50 20.32 -13.28
C CYS A 595 15.45 18.87 -13.80
N ALA A 596 16.10 18.68 -14.94
CA ALA A 596 16.47 17.40 -15.48
C ALA A 596 17.97 17.22 -15.25
N GLU A 597 18.29 16.76 -14.05
CA GLU A 597 19.63 16.53 -13.50
C GLU A 597 19.58 15.32 -12.55
N ILE A 598 20.74 14.74 -12.23
CA ILE A 598 20.87 13.65 -11.26
C ILE A 598 22.06 13.88 -10.33
N TRP A 599 22.07 13.24 -9.17
CA TRP A 599 23.10 13.42 -8.14
C TRP A 599 24.48 12.83 -8.48
N TRP A 600 24.58 11.99 -9.51
CA TRP A 600 25.84 11.39 -9.96
C TRP A 600 26.22 11.81 -11.38
N ASP A 601 27.46 11.48 -11.76
CA ASP A 601 27.88 11.62 -13.15
C ASP A 601 27.44 10.42 -13.98
N ALA A 602 26.56 10.65 -14.96
CA ALA A 602 26.10 9.63 -15.89
C ALA A 602 27.20 9.12 -16.85
N GLY A 603 28.33 9.82 -16.96
CA GLY A 603 29.48 9.47 -17.78
C GLY A 603 29.29 9.69 -19.28
N SER A 604 28.06 9.72 -19.80
CA SER A 604 27.76 10.03 -21.21
C SER A 604 26.37 10.65 -21.38
N THR A 605 26.13 11.36 -22.49
CA THR A 605 24.80 11.93 -22.81
C THR A 605 23.75 10.83 -22.98
N ALA A 606 24.13 9.69 -23.57
CA ALA A 606 23.24 8.55 -23.75
C ALA A 606 22.81 7.98 -22.39
N ASN A 607 23.76 7.68 -21.50
CA ASN A 607 23.44 7.20 -20.16
C ASN A 607 22.64 8.24 -19.37
N PHE A 608 22.97 9.52 -19.51
CA PHE A 608 22.24 10.59 -18.84
C PHE A 608 20.76 10.59 -19.23
N ALA A 609 20.45 10.49 -20.53
CA ALA A 609 19.07 10.43 -21.01
C ALA A 609 18.28 9.26 -20.40
N ALA A 610 18.91 8.09 -20.25
CA ALA A 610 18.31 6.90 -19.67
C ALA A 610 18.22 6.95 -18.13
N GLN A 611 19.23 7.47 -17.44
CA GLN A 611 19.33 7.48 -15.98
C GLN A 611 18.49 8.59 -15.34
N SER A 612 18.55 9.81 -15.89
CA SER A 612 17.76 10.95 -15.38
C SER A 612 16.26 10.72 -15.43
N ARG A 613 15.78 9.92 -16.37
CA ARG A 613 14.38 9.50 -16.43
C ARG A 613 14.14 8.18 -15.70
N GLY A 614 15.04 7.22 -15.85
CA GLY A 614 14.91 5.89 -15.26
C GLY A 614 14.90 5.90 -13.73
N ILE A 615 15.50 6.92 -13.11
CA ILE A 615 15.48 7.10 -11.66
C ILE A 615 14.08 7.38 -11.10
N GLU A 616 13.14 7.84 -11.94
CA GLU A 616 11.71 8.01 -11.59
C GLU A 616 10.86 6.77 -11.86
N LEU A 617 11.49 5.68 -12.32
CA LEU A 617 10.82 4.42 -12.66
C LEU A 617 11.21 3.30 -11.68
N LEU A 618 12.49 3.23 -11.32
CA LEU A 618 13.04 2.17 -10.47
C LEU A 618 12.76 2.41 -8.97
N PRO A 619 12.64 1.34 -8.16
CA PRO A 619 12.55 -0.06 -8.55
C PRO A 619 11.19 -0.40 -9.15
N MET A 620 11.17 -1.31 -10.13
CA MET A 620 9.93 -1.79 -10.73
C MET A 620 9.38 -2.97 -9.91
N THR A 621 8.24 -2.76 -9.26
CA THR A 621 7.57 -3.72 -8.38
C THR A 621 6.09 -3.89 -8.76
N GLY A 622 5.36 -4.78 -8.07
CA GLY A 622 3.89 -4.83 -8.20
C GLY A 622 3.17 -3.59 -7.64
N GLY A 623 3.90 -2.65 -7.04
CA GLY A 623 3.43 -1.31 -6.68
C GLY A 623 3.63 -0.25 -7.77
N SER A 624 4.22 -0.57 -8.93
CA SER A 624 4.61 0.44 -9.94
C SER A 624 3.53 0.75 -10.99
N PHE A 625 2.29 0.29 -10.82
CA PHE A 625 1.22 0.52 -11.81
C PHE A 625 0.74 1.97 -11.91
N TYR A 626 1.04 2.82 -10.93
CA TYR A 626 0.78 4.25 -11.00
C TYR A 626 1.44 4.90 -12.23
N LEU A 627 2.55 4.34 -12.73
CA LEU A 627 3.24 4.77 -13.95
C LEU A 627 2.40 4.59 -15.22
N ALA A 628 1.34 3.77 -15.17
CA ALA A 628 0.44 3.51 -16.29
C ALA A 628 -0.74 4.49 -16.39
N LYS A 629 -0.73 5.59 -15.61
CA LYS A 629 -1.82 6.60 -15.58
C LYS A 629 -2.17 7.11 -16.97
N ASP A 630 -1.16 7.42 -17.78
CA ASP A 630 -1.30 7.81 -19.18
C ASP A 630 -0.38 6.95 -20.06
N LYS A 631 -0.99 6.05 -20.84
CA LYS A 631 -0.29 5.11 -21.72
C LYS A 631 0.37 5.80 -22.92
N ASN A 632 -0.18 6.92 -23.38
CA ASN A 632 0.43 7.70 -24.45
C ASN A 632 1.69 8.37 -23.92
N TYR A 633 1.62 8.91 -22.70
CA TYR A 633 2.79 9.49 -22.03
C TYR A 633 3.90 8.46 -21.83
N VAL A 634 3.59 7.23 -21.41
CA VAL A 634 4.58 6.13 -21.31
C VAL A 634 5.35 5.95 -22.63
N GLN A 635 4.62 5.91 -23.75
CA GLN A 635 5.23 5.74 -25.06
C GLN A 635 6.06 6.97 -25.48
N SER A 636 5.58 8.20 -25.26
CA SER A 636 6.32 9.41 -25.59
C SER A 636 7.55 9.60 -24.71
N TYR A 637 7.48 9.27 -23.42
CA TYR A 637 8.58 9.35 -22.47
C TYR A 637 9.73 8.40 -22.84
N TYR A 638 9.39 7.16 -23.22
CA TYR A 638 10.36 6.20 -23.77
C TYR A 638 10.99 6.70 -25.08
N ASN A 639 10.19 7.24 -26.00
CA ASN A 639 10.68 7.73 -27.29
C ASN A 639 11.54 9.00 -27.16
N GLU A 640 11.18 9.92 -26.25
CA GLU A 640 11.95 11.12 -25.95
C GLU A 640 13.32 10.76 -25.35
N MET A 641 13.36 9.75 -24.47
CA MET A 641 14.62 9.20 -23.95
C MET A 641 15.53 8.71 -25.08
N LEU A 642 15.03 7.87 -25.99
CA LEU A 642 15.81 7.36 -27.12
C LEU A 642 16.30 8.48 -28.03
N THR A 643 15.43 9.46 -28.29
CA THR A 643 15.76 10.63 -29.11
C THR A 643 16.89 11.44 -28.49
N GLN A 644 16.84 11.68 -27.18
CA GLN A 644 17.90 12.38 -26.46
C GLN A 644 19.19 11.57 -26.38
N ALA A 645 19.08 10.24 -26.20
CA ALA A 645 20.23 9.35 -26.16
C ALA A 645 20.93 9.21 -27.53
N GLY A 646 20.20 9.45 -28.63
CA GLY A 646 20.69 9.20 -29.98
C GLY A 646 20.82 7.70 -30.29
N THR A 647 20.01 6.85 -29.66
CA THR A 647 20.07 5.39 -29.76
C THR A 647 18.71 4.79 -30.14
N THR A 648 18.72 3.54 -30.62
CA THR A 648 17.48 2.78 -30.94
C THR A 648 17.00 1.90 -29.78
N GLU A 649 17.84 1.71 -28.78
CA GLU A 649 17.57 0.99 -27.52
C GLU A 649 18.09 1.81 -26.33
N PRO A 650 17.55 1.61 -25.12
CA PRO A 650 18.07 2.24 -23.92
C PRO A 650 19.56 1.88 -23.74
N PRO A 651 20.46 2.86 -23.54
CA PRO A 651 21.90 2.61 -23.43
C PRO A 651 22.31 1.92 -22.12
N CYS A 652 21.49 2.03 -21.07
CA CYS A 652 21.63 1.32 -19.81
C CYS A 652 20.25 1.11 -19.17
N TRP A 653 20.17 0.29 -18.11
CA TRP A 653 18.93 -0.06 -17.41
C TRP A 653 17.80 -0.51 -18.35
N GLN A 654 18.18 -1.31 -19.37
CA GLN A 654 17.27 -1.77 -20.41
C GLN A 654 16.07 -2.54 -19.83
N ASP A 655 16.29 -3.31 -18.78
CA ASP A 655 15.24 -4.00 -18.03
C ASP A 655 14.19 -3.04 -17.46
N ILE A 656 14.60 -1.98 -16.76
CA ILE A 656 13.69 -0.95 -16.22
C ILE A 656 12.88 -0.30 -17.36
N TRP A 657 13.56 0.11 -18.43
CA TRP A 657 12.92 0.75 -19.57
C TRP A 657 11.94 -0.15 -20.32
N TYR A 658 12.26 -1.44 -20.47
CA TYR A 658 11.34 -2.39 -21.10
C TYR A 658 10.16 -2.72 -20.19
N MET A 659 10.36 -2.80 -18.86
CA MET A 659 9.25 -2.93 -17.91
C MET A 659 8.31 -1.73 -17.97
N TYR A 660 8.85 -0.51 -18.06
CA TYR A 660 8.04 0.71 -18.23
C TYR A 660 7.32 0.74 -19.58
N LEU A 661 8.01 0.47 -20.69
CA LEU A 661 7.40 0.39 -22.03
C LEU A 661 6.27 -0.64 -22.07
N ALA A 662 6.36 -1.74 -21.31
CA ALA A 662 5.32 -2.75 -21.27
C ALA A 662 3.98 -2.25 -20.68
N LEU A 663 3.98 -1.14 -19.94
CA LEU A 663 2.76 -0.50 -19.45
C LEU A 663 1.93 0.16 -20.55
N SER A 664 2.49 0.37 -21.74
CA SER A 664 1.78 0.86 -22.93
C SER A 664 1.83 -0.11 -24.11
N ASN A 665 2.99 -0.71 -24.38
CA ASN A 665 3.23 -1.59 -25.52
C ASN A 665 3.99 -2.86 -25.11
N PRO A 666 3.31 -3.81 -24.44
CA PRO A 666 3.95 -5.00 -23.88
C PRO A 666 4.50 -5.96 -24.93
N SER A 667 3.91 -6.02 -26.12
CA SER A 667 4.44 -6.87 -27.20
C SER A 667 5.78 -6.35 -27.72
N LEU A 668 5.92 -5.03 -27.89
CA LEU A 668 7.20 -4.42 -28.28
C LEU A 668 8.25 -4.59 -27.19
N ALA A 669 7.91 -4.31 -25.93
CA ALA A 669 8.83 -4.47 -24.81
C ALA A 669 9.35 -5.91 -24.68
N LEU A 670 8.45 -6.90 -24.76
CA LEU A 670 8.82 -8.31 -24.71
C LEU A 670 9.73 -8.71 -25.88
N SER A 671 9.52 -8.17 -27.08
CA SER A 671 10.37 -8.47 -28.25
C SER A 671 11.81 -7.92 -28.12
N LYS A 672 12.02 -6.91 -27.27
CA LYS A 672 13.32 -6.27 -27.06
C LYS A 672 14.13 -6.91 -25.93
N TRP A 673 13.47 -7.57 -24.99
CA TRP A 673 14.13 -8.16 -23.83
C TRP A 673 14.63 -9.58 -24.12
N ASN A 674 15.79 -9.93 -23.56
CA ASN A 674 16.28 -11.30 -23.47
C ASN A 674 17.18 -11.48 -22.24
N SER A 675 17.48 -12.73 -21.87
CA SER A 675 18.22 -13.05 -20.63
C SER A 675 19.68 -12.59 -20.60
N SER A 676 20.27 -12.16 -21.73
CA SER A 676 21.64 -11.63 -21.77
C SER A 676 21.74 -10.18 -21.27
N ILE A 677 20.62 -9.46 -21.24
CA ILE A 677 20.56 -8.09 -20.72
C ILE A 677 20.98 -8.07 -19.25
N ALA A 678 21.88 -7.15 -18.91
CA ALA A 678 22.24 -6.87 -17.53
C ALA A 678 21.08 -6.17 -16.83
N ASN A 679 20.70 -6.67 -15.67
CA ASN A 679 19.70 -6.05 -14.81
C ASN A 679 20.30 -4.86 -14.06
N GLU A 680 19.46 -3.85 -13.80
CA GLU A 680 19.73 -2.88 -12.74
C GLU A 680 19.92 -3.64 -11.41
N THR A 681 20.84 -3.18 -10.56
CA THR A 681 21.34 -3.94 -9.40
C THR A 681 20.24 -4.41 -8.44
N GLY A 682 19.18 -3.61 -8.28
CA GLY A 682 18.03 -3.91 -7.42
C GLY A 682 16.90 -4.66 -8.12
N GLN A 683 17.05 -5.01 -9.39
CA GLN A 683 16.04 -5.68 -10.22
C GLN A 683 16.39 -7.15 -10.44
N SER A 684 15.39 -8.02 -10.59
CA SER A 684 15.55 -9.46 -10.89
C SER A 684 15.24 -9.75 -12.35
N LYS A 685 16.03 -10.63 -12.99
CA LYS A 685 15.73 -11.13 -14.34
C LYS A 685 14.45 -11.97 -14.35
N ALA A 686 14.24 -12.80 -13.34
CA ALA A 686 13.01 -13.58 -13.21
C ALA A 686 11.77 -12.68 -13.09
N PHE A 687 11.85 -11.62 -12.27
CA PHE A 687 10.75 -10.67 -12.13
C PHE A 687 10.50 -9.88 -13.42
N THR A 688 11.55 -9.37 -14.08
CA THR A 688 11.44 -8.69 -15.38
C THR A 688 10.79 -9.58 -16.42
N TYR A 689 11.21 -10.85 -16.51
CA TYR A 689 10.62 -11.83 -17.42
C TYR A 689 9.12 -12.03 -17.17
N VAL A 690 8.71 -12.24 -15.91
CA VAL A 690 7.29 -12.43 -15.56
C VAL A 690 6.48 -11.17 -15.83
N TRP A 691 7.00 -9.98 -15.47
CA TRP A 691 6.36 -8.69 -15.74
C TRP A 691 6.01 -8.51 -17.23
N LEU A 692 7.00 -8.71 -18.11
CA LEU A 692 6.84 -8.52 -19.54
C LEU A 692 5.83 -9.53 -20.13
N ASN A 693 5.92 -10.80 -19.74
CA ASN A 693 5.00 -11.83 -20.26
C ASN A 693 3.58 -11.68 -19.71
N ALA A 694 3.42 -11.30 -18.44
CA ALA A 694 2.13 -11.06 -17.83
C ALA A 694 1.42 -9.89 -18.52
N LEU A 695 2.07 -8.73 -18.68
CA LEU A 695 1.48 -7.60 -19.39
C LEU A 695 1.21 -7.92 -20.87
N ASN A 696 2.09 -8.68 -21.53
CA ASN A 696 1.84 -9.10 -22.91
C ASN A 696 0.65 -10.06 -23.03
N THR A 697 0.32 -10.78 -21.96
CA THR A 697 -0.79 -11.74 -21.94
C THR A 697 -2.10 -11.08 -21.51
N LEU A 698 -2.08 -10.36 -20.39
CA LEU A 698 -3.25 -9.77 -19.72
C LEU A 698 -3.62 -8.40 -20.30
N GLY A 699 -2.69 -7.74 -20.99
CA GLY A 699 -2.80 -6.36 -21.42
C GLY A 699 -2.20 -5.40 -20.40
N VAL A 700 -2.48 -4.12 -20.62
CA VAL A 700 -1.94 -2.99 -19.83
C VAL A 700 -2.89 -2.65 -18.68
N PRO A 701 -2.42 -2.04 -17.57
CA PRO A 701 -3.29 -1.66 -16.46
C PRO A 701 -4.49 -0.79 -16.90
N ASP A 702 -5.65 -1.01 -16.27
CA ASP A 702 -6.89 -0.28 -16.51
C ASP A 702 -7.24 0.57 -15.27
N MET A 703 -6.78 1.83 -15.30
CA MET A 703 -6.95 2.80 -14.22
C MET A 703 -8.37 3.39 -14.18
N THR A 704 -9.37 2.75 -14.80
CA THR A 704 -10.79 3.16 -14.73
C THR A 704 -11.60 2.30 -13.77
N VAL A 705 -11.04 1.17 -13.30
CA VAL A 705 -11.73 0.22 -12.42
C VAL A 705 -11.06 0.19 -11.06
N THR A 706 -11.88 0.27 -10.01
CA THR A 706 -11.41 0.11 -8.62
C THR A 706 -12.00 -1.14 -7.97
N ALA A 707 -11.42 -1.57 -6.86
CA ALA A 707 -11.92 -2.72 -6.09
C ALA A 707 -12.04 -2.42 -4.60
N ASN A 708 -12.84 -3.21 -3.89
CA ASN A 708 -13.02 -3.10 -2.44
C ASN A 708 -11.92 -3.78 -1.60
N THR A 709 -10.74 -3.99 -2.18
CA THR A 709 -9.55 -4.55 -1.54
C THR A 709 -8.34 -3.70 -1.90
N PRO A 710 -7.30 -3.61 -1.05
CA PRO A 710 -6.09 -2.88 -1.41
C PRO A 710 -5.17 -3.62 -2.40
N LEU A 711 -5.21 -4.96 -2.43
CA LEU A 711 -4.27 -5.78 -3.19
C LEU A 711 -4.89 -6.31 -4.48
N TYR A 712 -4.97 -5.45 -5.50
CA TYR A 712 -5.50 -5.81 -6.81
C TYR A 712 -4.84 -5.02 -7.94
N GLN A 713 -5.04 -5.50 -9.17
CA GLN A 713 -4.90 -4.71 -10.39
C GLN A 713 -5.88 -5.24 -11.44
N VAL A 714 -6.41 -4.35 -12.28
CA VAL A 714 -7.20 -4.70 -13.45
C VAL A 714 -6.35 -4.44 -14.69
N PHE A 715 -6.29 -5.39 -15.60
CA PHE A 715 -5.61 -5.29 -16.89
C PHE A 715 -6.62 -5.30 -18.01
N ASN A 716 -6.33 -4.63 -19.12
CA ASN A 716 -7.19 -4.59 -20.28
C ASN A 716 -6.40 -4.87 -21.55
N ARG A 717 -6.83 -5.89 -22.29
CA ARG A 717 -6.31 -6.25 -23.60
C ARG A 717 -7.43 -6.15 -24.63
N ASN A 718 -7.35 -5.15 -25.49
CA ASN A 718 -8.30 -4.95 -26.60
C ASN A 718 -9.78 -5.00 -26.15
N GLY A 719 -10.09 -4.39 -25.01
CA GLY A 719 -11.44 -4.36 -24.43
C GLY A 719 -11.77 -5.51 -23.48
N THR A 720 -10.93 -6.55 -23.42
CA THR A 720 -11.10 -7.66 -22.47
C THR A 720 -10.39 -7.35 -21.16
N LYS A 721 -11.16 -7.25 -20.07
CA LYS A 721 -10.62 -7.00 -18.73
C LYS A 721 -10.23 -8.29 -18.02
N THR A 722 -9.07 -8.28 -17.37
CA THR A 722 -8.61 -9.32 -16.45
C THR A 722 -8.39 -8.72 -15.07
N TYR A 723 -8.94 -9.36 -14.05
CA TYR A 723 -8.93 -8.93 -12.66
C TYR A 723 -7.94 -9.80 -11.90
N VAL A 724 -6.94 -9.17 -11.32
CA VAL A 724 -5.90 -9.84 -10.53
C VAL A 724 -6.02 -9.38 -9.09
N VAL A 725 -6.12 -10.32 -8.16
CA VAL A 725 -6.33 -10.04 -6.74
C VAL A 725 -5.44 -10.93 -5.91
N TYR A 726 -4.76 -10.36 -4.92
CA TYR A 726 -4.08 -11.13 -3.89
C TYR A 726 -4.88 -11.13 -2.59
N ASN A 727 -5.09 -12.30 -2.01
CA ASN A 727 -5.68 -12.46 -0.70
C ASN A 727 -4.60 -12.85 0.31
N SER A 728 -4.25 -11.94 1.23
CA SER A 728 -3.28 -12.20 2.32
C SER A 728 -3.93 -12.76 3.60
N SER A 729 -5.26 -12.90 3.62
CA SER A 729 -5.97 -13.44 4.79
C SER A 729 -5.97 -14.96 4.80
N ASP A 730 -6.31 -15.53 5.96
CA ASP A 730 -6.40 -16.98 6.17
C ASP A 730 -7.78 -17.56 5.82
N SER A 731 -8.66 -16.73 5.22
CA SER A 731 -10.00 -17.09 4.76
C SER A 731 -10.21 -16.68 3.31
N SER A 732 -11.08 -17.36 2.57
CA SER A 732 -11.45 -16.90 1.22
C SER A 732 -12.14 -15.53 1.29
N ILE A 733 -11.88 -14.67 0.31
CA ILE A 733 -12.53 -13.36 0.18
C ILE A 733 -13.24 -13.25 -1.16
N THR A 734 -14.30 -12.46 -1.23
CA THR A 734 -14.92 -12.02 -2.49
C THR A 734 -14.65 -10.54 -2.68
N VAL A 735 -14.00 -10.20 -3.78
CA VAL A 735 -13.63 -8.83 -4.15
C VAL A 735 -14.57 -8.33 -5.23
N ASN A 736 -15.19 -7.18 -4.97
CA ASN A 736 -16.10 -6.52 -5.89
C ASN A 736 -15.39 -5.35 -6.56
N PHE A 737 -15.60 -5.23 -7.87
CA PHE A 737 -15.05 -4.18 -8.70
C PHE A 737 -16.11 -3.14 -9.07
N SER A 738 -15.66 -1.92 -9.35
CA SER A 738 -16.55 -0.77 -9.65
C SER A 738 -17.33 -0.91 -10.95
N ASP A 739 -16.93 -1.82 -11.85
CA ASP A 739 -17.66 -2.16 -13.07
C ASP A 739 -18.59 -3.38 -12.91
N GLY A 740 -18.79 -3.86 -11.69
CA GLY A 740 -19.72 -4.92 -11.34
C GLY A 740 -19.14 -6.33 -11.37
N ALA A 741 -17.87 -6.51 -11.75
CA ALA A 741 -17.21 -7.80 -11.66
C ALA A 741 -16.99 -8.22 -10.19
N ALA A 742 -16.99 -9.53 -9.94
CA ALA A 742 -16.67 -10.11 -8.64
C ALA A 742 -15.70 -11.28 -8.79
N VAL A 743 -14.70 -11.34 -7.91
CA VAL A 743 -13.68 -12.41 -7.91
C VAL A 743 -13.58 -13.00 -6.52
N THR A 744 -13.77 -14.31 -6.40
CA THR A 744 -13.51 -15.04 -5.15
C THR A 744 -12.09 -15.58 -5.16
N VAL A 745 -11.35 -15.34 -4.07
CA VAL A 745 -9.91 -15.61 -3.96
C VAL A 745 -9.63 -16.44 -2.73
N ALA A 746 -8.95 -17.57 -2.90
CA ALA A 746 -8.57 -18.46 -1.82
C ALA A 746 -7.56 -17.79 -0.85
N PRO A 747 -7.47 -18.26 0.40
CA PRO A 747 -6.51 -17.73 1.38
C PRO A 747 -5.07 -17.75 0.86
N ASN A 748 -4.29 -16.72 1.15
CA ASN A 748 -2.85 -16.64 0.87
C ASN A 748 -2.45 -16.93 -0.60
N THR A 749 -3.30 -16.56 -1.56
CA THR A 749 -3.11 -16.79 -3.01
C THR A 749 -3.32 -15.54 -3.86
N LEU A 750 -2.70 -15.55 -5.05
CA LEU A 750 -2.98 -14.63 -6.15
C LEU A 750 -3.97 -15.30 -7.10
N ALA A 751 -5.10 -14.66 -7.40
CA ALA A 751 -6.06 -15.11 -8.39
C ALA A 751 -6.06 -14.20 -9.62
N VAL A 752 -6.34 -14.80 -10.78
CA VAL A 752 -6.52 -14.13 -12.07
C VAL A 752 -7.86 -14.57 -12.64
N SER A 753 -8.73 -13.62 -12.98
CA SER A 753 -10.08 -13.89 -13.48
C SER A 753 -10.44 -12.94 -14.63
N ASN A 754 -11.26 -13.39 -15.59
CA ASN A 754 -11.78 -12.53 -16.66
C ASN A 754 -13.08 -11.79 -16.26
N GLY A 755 -13.42 -11.75 -14.97
CA GLY A 755 -14.59 -11.02 -14.45
C GLY A 755 -15.94 -11.65 -14.78
N GLY A 756 -15.95 -12.73 -15.57
CA GLY A 756 -17.07 -13.64 -15.57
C GLY A 756 -17.22 -14.18 -14.17
N ASN A 757 -18.37 -13.94 -13.53
CA ASN A 757 -18.86 -14.91 -12.55
C ASN A 757 -18.68 -16.27 -13.24
N ASN A 758 -17.98 -17.22 -12.61
CA ASN A 758 -17.76 -18.58 -13.11
C ASN A 758 -19.11 -19.34 -13.25
N LEU A 759 -20.02 -18.81 -14.06
CA LEU A 759 -21.30 -19.37 -14.37
C LEU A 759 -21.07 -20.22 -15.62
N THR A 760 -21.03 -21.52 -15.42
CA THR A 760 -21.06 -22.48 -16.52
C THR A 760 -22.50 -22.58 -17.03
N ASN A 761 -22.71 -22.84 -18.33
CA ASN A 761 -24.04 -23.27 -18.80
C ASN A 761 -24.33 -24.67 -18.23
N LEU A 762 -25.09 -24.72 -17.16
CA LEU A 762 -25.46 -25.91 -16.42
C LEU A 762 -26.47 -26.79 -17.16
N ALA A 763 -27.19 -26.23 -18.13
CA ALA A 763 -28.25 -26.91 -18.88
C ALA A 763 -27.74 -27.69 -20.10
N LEU A 764 -26.50 -27.45 -20.53
CA LEU A 764 -25.93 -28.10 -21.71
C LEU A 764 -25.95 -29.63 -21.58
N ASN A 765 -26.56 -30.30 -22.56
CA ASN A 765 -26.77 -31.75 -22.67
C ASN A 765 -27.51 -32.37 -21.47
N LYS A 766 -28.33 -31.57 -20.76
CA LYS A 766 -29.13 -32.06 -19.63
C LYS A 766 -30.49 -32.60 -20.06
N PRO A 767 -31.08 -33.52 -19.26
CA PRO A 767 -32.43 -34.02 -19.52
C PRO A 767 -33.44 -32.88 -19.56
N ALA A 768 -34.27 -32.87 -20.60
CA ALA A 768 -35.28 -31.84 -20.83
C ALA A 768 -36.67 -32.47 -20.96
N THR A 769 -37.68 -31.76 -20.46
CA THR A 769 -39.10 -32.10 -20.62
C THR A 769 -39.85 -30.87 -21.09
N ALA A 770 -40.97 -31.08 -21.78
CA ALA A 770 -41.84 -29.99 -22.21
C ALA A 770 -43.30 -30.42 -22.10
N SER A 771 -44.21 -29.45 -22.05
CA SER A 771 -45.65 -29.71 -22.06
C SER A 771 -46.13 -30.37 -23.35
N SER A 772 -45.45 -30.10 -24.47
CA SER A 772 -45.73 -30.71 -25.77
C SER A 772 -44.54 -30.56 -26.72
N ILE A 773 -44.62 -31.27 -27.85
CA ILE A 773 -43.78 -31.07 -29.02
C ILE A 773 -44.69 -30.90 -30.24
N GLU A 774 -44.30 -30.07 -31.20
CA GLU A 774 -45.04 -29.90 -32.46
C GLU A 774 -45.06 -31.20 -33.28
N ASN A 775 -43.91 -31.87 -33.38
CA ASN A 775 -43.73 -33.21 -33.95
C ASN A 775 -42.35 -33.78 -33.56
N SER A 776 -42.02 -34.98 -34.04
CA SER A 776 -40.78 -35.70 -33.70
C SER A 776 -39.47 -34.99 -34.10
N ASN A 777 -39.52 -33.96 -34.96
CA ASN A 777 -38.33 -33.21 -35.39
C ASN A 777 -37.98 -32.04 -34.45
N TYR A 778 -38.79 -31.76 -33.42
CA TYR A 778 -38.64 -30.57 -32.58
C TYR A 778 -38.66 -30.91 -31.08
N LEU A 779 -37.82 -31.86 -30.68
CA LEU A 779 -37.74 -32.39 -29.32
C LEU A 779 -37.27 -31.33 -28.31
N ALA A 780 -37.69 -31.47 -27.05
CA ALA A 780 -37.27 -30.58 -25.96
C ALA A 780 -35.74 -30.54 -25.77
N SER A 781 -35.05 -31.66 -26.00
CA SER A 781 -33.59 -31.75 -25.90
C SER A 781 -32.85 -30.82 -26.85
N TYR A 782 -33.46 -30.44 -27.98
CA TYR A 782 -32.84 -29.55 -28.97
C TYR A 782 -32.74 -28.09 -28.50
N ALA A 783 -33.36 -27.72 -27.39
CA ALA A 783 -33.13 -26.41 -26.77
C ALA A 783 -31.94 -26.41 -25.79
N PHE A 784 -31.24 -27.54 -25.61
CA PHE A 784 -30.19 -27.70 -24.60
C PHE A 784 -28.97 -28.45 -25.14
N ASP A 785 -28.85 -28.62 -26.45
CA ASP A 785 -27.78 -29.38 -27.10
C ASP A 785 -26.59 -28.50 -27.53
N GLY A 786 -26.69 -27.17 -27.34
CA GLY A 786 -25.66 -26.21 -27.70
C GLY A 786 -25.59 -25.93 -29.20
N ASN A 787 -26.58 -26.36 -29.98
CA ASN A 787 -26.63 -26.20 -31.43
C ASN A 787 -27.81 -25.31 -31.86
N GLN A 788 -27.53 -24.04 -32.17
CA GLN A 788 -28.56 -23.09 -32.62
C GLN A 788 -29.15 -23.38 -34.03
N SER A 789 -28.83 -24.53 -34.64
CA SER A 789 -29.48 -25.02 -35.87
C SER A 789 -30.57 -26.07 -35.60
N THR A 790 -30.70 -26.55 -34.37
CA THR A 790 -31.75 -27.46 -33.89
C THR A 790 -32.67 -26.71 -32.92
N ARG A 791 -33.95 -27.07 -32.83
CA ARG A 791 -34.92 -26.33 -31.99
C ARG A 791 -35.96 -27.23 -31.34
N TRP A 792 -36.40 -26.82 -30.16
CA TRP A 792 -37.68 -27.26 -29.60
C TRP A 792 -38.82 -26.41 -30.17
N SER A 793 -39.98 -27.03 -30.40
CA SER A 793 -41.23 -26.36 -30.79
C SER A 793 -42.40 -27.00 -30.06
N SER A 794 -43.29 -26.19 -29.51
CA SER A 794 -44.51 -26.66 -28.81
C SER A 794 -45.72 -26.78 -29.72
N ALA A 795 -46.79 -27.42 -29.23
CA ALA A 795 -48.12 -27.33 -29.81
C ALA A 795 -48.66 -25.89 -29.80
N PHE A 796 -49.57 -25.59 -30.70
CA PHE A 796 -49.98 -24.21 -31.01
C PHE A 796 -51.11 -23.74 -30.07
N SER A 797 -50.86 -23.82 -28.77
CA SER A 797 -51.79 -23.42 -27.71
C SER A 797 -51.05 -22.77 -26.56
N ASP A 798 -51.79 -22.08 -25.69
CA ASP A 798 -51.28 -21.43 -24.49
C ASP A 798 -52.00 -22.02 -23.26
N PRO A 799 -51.31 -22.26 -22.12
CA PRO A 799 -49.88 -22.12 -21.89
C PRO A 799 -49.07 -23.34 -22.38
N GLN A 800 -47.76 -23.15 -22.58
CA GLN A 800 -46.80 -24.24 -22.81
C GLN A 800 -45.53 -23.98 -22.00
N TRP A 801 -44.75 -25.01 -21.74
CA TRP A 801 -43.50 -24.90 -21.01
C TRP A 801 -42.44 -25.87 -21.52
N ILE A 802 -41.18 -25.51 -21.28
CA ILE A 802 -40.00 -26.36 -21.42
C ILE A 802 -39.14 -26.22 -20.17
N ALA A 803 -38.70 -27.35 -19.63
CA ALA A 803 -37.96 -27.47 -18.38
C ALA A 803 -36.71 -28.33 -18.55
N VAL A 804 -35.64 -27.98 -17.84
CA VAL A 804 -34.40 -28.75 -17.77
C VAL A 804 -34.14 -29.23 -16.34
N ASP A 805 -33.68 -30.48 -16.20
CA ASP A 805 -33.15 -31.04 -14.96
C ASP A 805 -31.62 -30.90 -14.95
N LEU A 806 -31.08 -30.02 -14.12
CA LEU A 806 -29.63 -29.80 -14.02
C LEU A 806 -28.89 -31.02 -13.42
N GLY A 807 -29.61 -31.98 -12.84
CA GLY A 807 -29.12 -33.23 -12.25
C GLY A 807 -28.78 -33.12 -10.77
N THR A 808 -28.47 -31.92 -10.27
CA THR A 808 -28.28 -31.59 -8.85
C THR A 808 -28.70 -30.15 -8.59
N VAL A 809 -28.75 -29.73 -7.32
CA VAL A 809 -28.98 -28.34 -6.95
C VAL A 809 -27.74 -27.51 -7.26
N TYR A 810 -27.94 -26.43 -8.02
CA TYR A 810 -26.94 -25.39 -8.31
C TYR A 810 -27.43 -24.03 -7.83
N THR A 811 -26.51 -23.09 -7.61
CA THR A 811 -26.87 -21.69 -7.41
C THR A 811 -26.97 -21.01 -8.78
N VAL A 812 -28.20 -20.81 -9.26
CA VAL A 812 -28.50 -20.26 -10.58
C VAL A 812 -28.88 -18.80 -10.46
N SER A 813 -28.35 -17.94 -11.35
CA SER A 813 -28.63 -16.50 -11.34
C SER A 813 -28.90 -15.88 -12.71
N ARG A 814 -28.82 -16.68 -13.77
CA ARG A 814 -29.02 -16.20 -15.15
C ARG A 814 -29.57 -17.29 -16.06
N VAL A 815 -30.43 -16.90 -16.99
CA VAL A 815 -30.97 -17.73 -18.07
C VAL A 815 -30.83 -16.97 -19.38
N LYS A 816 -30.50 -17.67 -20.47
CA LYS A 816 -30.46 -17.09 -21.81
C LYS A 816 -31.31 -17.91 -22.77
N LEU A 817 -32.28 -17.25 -23.40
CA LEU A 817 -33.22 -17.85 -24.35
C LEU A 817 -32.90 -17.36 -25.77
N TYR A 818 -32.80 -18.28 -26.73
CA TYR A 818 -32.63 -17.99 -28.14
C TYR A 818 -33.90 -18.44 -28.86
N TRP A 819 -34.78 -17.50 -29.17
CA TRP A 819 -36.05 -17.78 -29.84
C TRP A 819 -35.87 -17.96 -31.35
N GLU A 820 -36.75 -18.77 -31.94
CA GLU A 820 -37.01 -18.75 -33.38
C GLU A 820 -37.88 -17.53 -33.74
N ALA A 821 -38.28 -17.37 -35.01
CA ALA A 821 -39.30 -16.39 -35.39
C ALA A 821 -40.60 -16.55 -34.58
N ALA A 822 -40.94 -17.77 -34.13
CA ALA A 822 -42.01 -18.05 -33.18
C ALA A 822 -41.52 -18.00 -31.72
N TYR A 823 -42.07 -17.08 -30.92
CA TYR A 823 -41.58 -16.77 -29.57
C TYR A 823 -42.72 -16.52 -28.56
N ALA A 824 -42.37 -16.39 -27.28
CA ALA A 824 -43.31 -16.00 -26.22
C ALA A 824 -43.38 -14.47 -26.03
N LYS A 825 -44.58 -13.89 -26.16
CA LYS A 825 -44.84 -12.50 -25.80
C LYS A 825 -45.00 -12.34 -24.29
N SER A 826 -45.72 -13.27 -23.64
CA SER A 826 -45.85 -13.30 -22.18
C SER A 826 -45.30 -14.61 -21.62
N PHE A 827 -44.27 -14.57 -20.77
CA PHE A 827 -43.66 -15.75 -20.18
C PHE A 827 -43.03 -15.50 -18.81
N GLN A 828 -42.75 -16.59 -18.11
CA GLN A 828 -42.06 -16.62 -16.83
C GLN A 828 -40.83 -17.53 -16.89
N ILE A 829 -39.78 -17.19 -16.15
CA ILE A 829 -38.74 -18.15 -15.76
C ILE A 829 -39.06 -18.62 -14.35
N GLN A 830 -39.18 -19.93 -14.19
CA GLN A 830 -39.50 -20.56 -12.93
C GLN A 830 -38.42 -21.57 -12.54
N VAL A 831 -38.18 -21.69 -11.25
CA VAL A 831 -37.19 -22.59 -10.65
C VAL A 831 -37.86 -23.53 -9.65
N SER A 832 -37.32 -24.73 -9.49
CA SER A 832 -37.82 -25.74 -8.55
C SER A 832 -36.70 -26.67 -8.09
N THR A 833 -36.74 -27.12 -6.83
CA THR A 833 -35.85 -28.16 -6.32
C THR A 833 -36.41 -29.58 -6.48
N ASP A 834 -37.72 -29.71 -6.74
CA ASP A 834 -38.46 -30.99 -6.71
C ASP A 834 -39.27 -31.27 -8.00
N ASN A 835 -39.23 -30.38 -8.98
CA ASN A 835 -39.97 -30.43 -10.26
C ASN A 835 -41.51 -30.34 -10.13
N THR A 836 -42.04 -30.06 -8.93
CA THR A 836 -43.48 -29.99 -8.64
C THR A 836 -43.89 -28.61 -8.12
N ASN A 837 -43.14 -28.05 -7.18
CA ASN A 837 -43.33 -26.73 -6.60
C ASN A 837 -42.43 -25.72 -7.33
N TRP A 838 -43.04 -24.79 -8.06
CA TRP A 838 -42.34 -23.84 -8.91
C TRP A 838 -42.42 -22.43 -8.35
N THR A 839 -41.27 -21.75 -8.29
CA THR A 839 -41.15 -20.34 -7.89
C THR A 839 -40.76 -19.50 -9.10
N THR A 840 -41.48 -18.40 -9.34
CA THR A 840 -41.15 -17.47 -10.42
C THR A 840 -39.99 -16.56 -10.01
N VAL A 841 -38.91 -16.56 -10.80
CA VAL A 841 -37.74 -15.68 -10.60
C VAL A 841 -37.67 -14.53 -11.61
N TYR A 842 -38.45 -14.63 -12.69
CA TYR A 842 -38.61 -13.58 -13.69
C TYR A 842 -39.96 -13.73 -14.42
N SER A 843 -40.57 -12.61 -14.85
CA SER A 843 -41.78 -12.59 -15.66
C SER A 843 -41.81 -11.38 -16.61
N THR A 844 -42.40 -11.55 -17.79
CA THR A 844 -42.66 -10.46 -18.75
C THR A 844 -43.98 -10.67 -19.49
N THR A 845 -44.61 -9.59 -19.95
CA THR A 845 -45.81 -9.60 -20.82
C THR A 845 -45.59 -8.91 -22.17
N SER A 846 -44.35 -8.53 -22.46
CA SER A 846 -43.97 -7.73 -23.64
C SER A 846 -42.69 -8.25 -24.29
N GLY A 847 -42.48 -9.57 -24.27
CA GLY A 847 -41.38 -10.24 -24.97
C GLY A 847 -41.44 -9.96 -26.48
N THR A 848 -40.26 -9.82 -27.10
CA THR A 848 -40.10 -9.43 -28.51
C THR A 848 -39.49 -10.53 -29.37
N GLY A 849 -39.21 -11.71 -28.81
CA GLY A 849 -38.43 -12.77 -29.46
C GLY A 849 -36.93 -12.46 -29.51
N GLY A 850 -36.21 -13.07 -30.45
CA GLY A 850 -34.75 -12.91 -30.58
C GLY A 850 -33.99 -13.57 -29.44
N VAL A 851 -32.99 -12.87 -28.87
CA VAL A 851 -32.23 -13.35 -27.71
C VAL A 851 -32.69 -12.62 -26.45
N ASN A 852 -33.09 -13.36 -25.42
CA ASN A 852 -33.36 -12.80 -24.10
C ASN A 852 -32.33 -13.30 -23.09
N ASP A 853 -31.57 -12.37 -22.54
CA ASP A 853 -30.53 -12.62 -21.55
C ASP A 853 -31.00 -12.07 -20.19
N ILE A 854 -31.40 -12.98 -19.31
CA ILE A 854 -32.21 -12.69 -18.13
C ILE A 854 -31.40 -13.01 -16.88
N THR A 855 -31.15 -11.99 -16.04
CA THR A 855 -30.50 -12.15 -14.73
C THR A 855 -31.52 -11.97 -13.60
N PHE A 856 -31.31 -12.68 -12.48
CA PHE A 856 -32.16 -12.62 -11.30
C PHE A 856 -31.34 -12.91 -10.03
N THR A 857 -31.89 -12.60 -8.85
CA THR A 857 -31.26 -12.90 -7.56
C THR A 857 -30.90 -14.39 -7.49
N PRO A 858 -29.65 -14.78 -7.13
CA PRO A 858 -29.24 -16.18 -7.14
C PRO A 858 -30.16 -17.09 -6.32
N VAL A 859 -30.61 -18.21 -6.90
CA VAL A 859 -31.49 -19.19 -6.24
C VAL A 859 -30.88 -20.59 -6.34
N ASN A 860 -30.91 -21.33 -5.23
CA ASN A 860 -30.56 -22.74 -5.22
C ASN A 860 -31.69 -23.57 -5.86
N THR A 861 -31.42 -24.17 -7.01
CA THR A 861 -32.43 -24.92 -7.78
C THR A 861 -31.82 -26.09 -8.53
N ARG A 862 -32.64 -27.11 -8.81
CA ARG A 862 -32.28 -28.26 -9.68
C ARG A 862 -33.00 -28.18 -11.03
N TYR A 863 -34.21 -27.63 -11.06
CA TYR A 863 -35.04 -27.54 -12.25
C TYR A 863 -35.24 -26.08 -12.62
N VAL A 864 -35.17 -25.77 -13.90
CA VAL A 864 -35.45 -24.43 -14.45
C VAL A 864 -36.37 -24.60 -15.64
N ARG A 865 -37.44 -23.80 -15.73
CA ARG A 865 -38.37 -23.84 -16.86
C ARG A 865 -38.74 -22.46 -17.38
N MET A 866 -38.99 -22.39 -18.68
CA MET A 866 -39.70 -21.30 -19.31
C MET A 866 -41.18 -21.68 -19.37
N TYR A 867 -42.06 -20.85 -18.82
CA TYR A 867 -43.51 -21.03 -18.79
C TYR A 867 -44.17 -19.92 -19.62
N GLY A 868 -44.51 -20.23 -20.87
CA GLY A 868 -45.18 -19.34 -21.81
C GLY A 868 -46.68 -19.28 -21.56
N THR A 869 -47.22 -18.06 -21.52
CA THR A 869 -48.65 -17.78 -21.25
C THR A 869 -49.35 -17.06 -22.40
N GLU A 870 -48.60 -16.41 -23.31
CA GLU A 870 -49.11 -15.81 -24.54
C GLU A 870 -48.05 -15.87 -25.64
N ARG A 871 -48.39 -16.46 -26.79
CA ARG A 871 -47.53 -16.51 -27.99
C ARG A 871 -47.47 -15.15 -28.69
N GLY A 872 -46.29 -14.83 -29.23
CA GLY A 872 -46.08 -13.62 -30.05
C GLY A 872 -46.46 -13.78 -31.52
N THR A 873 -46.74 -15.00 -31.96
CA THR A 873 -47.14 -15.36 -33.33
C THR A 873 -48.25 -16.43 -33.31
N PRO A 874 -48.90 -16.75 -34.45
CA PRO A 874 -49.88 -17.85 -34.52
C PRO A 874 -49.31 -19.26 -34.30
N TYR A 875 -47.99 -19.42 -34.37
CA TYR A 875 -47.29 -20.70 -34.21
C TYR A 875 -47.06 -21.03 -32.73
N GLY A 876 -46.57 -22.24 -32.42
CA GLY A 876 -46.14 -22.61 -31.06
C GLY A 876 -44.89 -21.86 -30.60
N TYR A 877 -44.59 -21.88 -29.31
CA TYR A 877 -43.30 -21.37 -28.80
C TYR A 877 -42.15 -22.23 -29.33
N SER A 878 -41.07 -21.58 -29.79
CA SER A 878 -39.92 -22.27 -30.37
C SER A 878 -38.59 -21.66 -29.90
N LEU A 879 -37.68 -22.50 -29.41
CA LEU A 879 -36.36 -22.11 -28.92
C LEU A 879 -35.26 -22.88 -29.65
N TRP A 880 -34.32 -22.14 -30.24
CA TRP A 880 -33.04 -22.66 -30.72
C TRP A 880 -32.14 -23.12 -29.56
N GLU A 881 -32.15 -22.40 -28.43
CA GLU A 881 -31.36 -22.76 -27.24
C GLU A 881 -31.94 -22.09 -25.98
N PHE A 882 -31.76 -22.75 -24.82
CA PHE A 882 -32.12 -22.31 -23.48
C PHE A 882 -30.96 -22.63 -22.53
N GLU A 883 -30.10 -21.64 -22.30
CA GLU A 883 -28.94 -21.75 -21.43
C GLU A 883 -29.30 -21.38 -19.98
N VAL A 884 -28.75 -22.11 -19.00
CA VAL A 884 -28.93 -21.84 -17.56
C VAL A 884 -27.56 -21.66 -16.92
N TYR A 885 -27.30 -20.49 -16.35
CA TYR A 885 -25.99 -20.10 -15.84
C TYR A 885 -25.99 -20.06 -14.31
N GLY A 886 -25.06 -20.81 -13.70
CA GLY A 886 -24.95 -20.94 -12.25
C GLY A 886 -23.59 -21.47 -11.79
N THR A 887 -23.31 -21.38 -10.50
CA THR A 887 -22.17 -22.03 -9.85
C THR A 887 -22.63 -23.30 -9.16
N THR A 888 -21.72 -24.25 -8.91
CA THR A 888 -21.98 -25.37 -8.00
C THR A 888 -22.42 -24.80 -6.65
N GLY A 889 -23.69 -25.02 -6.31
CA GLY A 889 -24.28 -24.62 -5.04
C GLY A 889 -23.77 -25.53 -3.95
N GLY A 890 -22.60 -25.20 -3.41
CA GLY A 890 -21.93 -25.96 -2.38
C GLY A 890 -20.48 -25.53 -2.34
N SER A 891 -20.10 -24.84 -1.27
CA SER A 891 -18.71 -24.69 -0.87
C SER A 891 -18.00 -26.03 -1.08
N THR A 892 -16.92 -26.04 -1.85
CA THR A 892 -15.88 -27.06 -1.72
C THR A 892 -15.29 -26.87 -0.33
N VAL A 893 -15.95 -27.48 0.67
CA VAL A 893 -15.38 -27.65 1.99
C VAL A 893 -14.27 -28.66 1.81
N TYR A 894 -13.03 -28.18 1.63
CA TYR A 894 -11.92 -28.91 2.20
C TYR A 894 -12.27 -29.08 3.67
N LEU A 895 -12.29 -30.31 4.19
CA LEU A 895 -12.29 -30.50 5.63
C LEU A 895 -11.19 -29.58 6.17
N PRO A 896 -11.50 -28.64 7.10
CA PRO A 896 -10.42 -27.95 7.81
C PRO A 896 -9.45 -29.03 8.30
N GLN A 897 -8.15 -28.78 8.26
CA GLN A 897 -7.16 -29.66 8.89
C GLN A 897 -7.64 -29.91 10.33
N THR A 898 -8.34 -31.02 10.55
CA THR A 898 -9.02 -31.33 11.79
C THR A 898 -8.09 -32.22 12.57
N THR A 899 -7.90 -31.86 13.83
CA THR A 899 -7.28 -32.67 14.86
C THR A 899 -8.03 -34.00 14.96
N TRP A 900 -7.41 -35.08 14.50
CA TRP A 900 -7.85 -36.45 14.78
C TRP A 900 -7.35 -36.83 16.17
N PHE A 901 -8.20 -37.49 16.98
CA PHE A 901 -7.82 -37.98 18.30
C PHE A 901 -7.68 -39.52 18.25
N LEU A 902 -6.53 -40.08 18.64
CA LEU A 902 -6.31 -41.52 18.86
C LEU A 902 -6.90 -41.90 20.22
N PHE A 903 -7.84 -42.84 20.24
CA PHE A 903 -8.36 -43.43 21.45
C PHE A 903 -8.02 -44.92 21.49
N ASN A 904 -7.61 -45.39 22.67
CA ASN A 904 -7.34 -46.80 22.91
C ASN A 904 -8.29 -47.35 23.97
N GLN A 905 -9.61 -47.29 23.75
CA GLN A 905 -10.59 -48.03 24.56
C GLN A 905 -11.82 -48.47 23.75
N THR A 906 -12.24 -49.69 24.01
CA THR A 906 -13.54 -50.29 23.64
C THR A 906 -14.56 -49.98 24.74
N THR A 907 -15.23 -48.82 24.72
CA THR A 907 -16.40 -48.59 25.57
C THR A 907 -17.42 -47.70 24.87
N SER A 908 -18.64 -48.22 24.74
CA SER A 908 -19.84 -47.47 24.35
C SER A 908 -20.33 -46.66 25.57
N GLY A 909 -20.73 -45.40 25.36
CA GLY A 909 -21.50 -44.64 26.36
C GLY A 909 -20.75 -43.62 27.23
N VAL A 910 -19.58 -43.14 26.81
CA VAL A 910 -18.89 -42.00 27.45
C VAL A 910 -18.58 -40.97 26.36
N THR A 911 -18.90 -39.69 26.58
CA THR A 911 -18.37 -38.59 25.75
C THR A 911 -16.86 -38.76 25.66
N PRO A 912 -16.23 -38.90 24.48
CA PRO A 912 -14.80 -39.19 24.39
C PRO A 912 -13.96 -38.07 25.02
N GLY A 913 -13.69 -38.16 26.33
CA GLY A 913 -12.71 -37.36 27.04
C GLY A 913 -11.38 -38.08 26.95
N GLY A 914 -10.52 -37.64 26.03
CA GLY A 914 -9.21 -38.25 25.78
C GLY A 914 -8.11 -37.21 25.64
N GLU A 915 -6.88 -37.67 25.88
CA GLU A 915 -5.65 -36.89 25.86
C GLU A 915 -5.39 -36.21 24.51
N ASN A 916 -4.87 -34.99 24.59
CA ASN A 916 -4.49 -34.18 23.43
C ASN A 916 -3.22 -34.78 22.80
N LEU A 917 -3.32 -35.30 21.57
CA LEU A 917 -2.14 -35.75 20.82
C LEU A 917 -1.43 -34.62 20.09
N GLN A 918 -1.96 -33.40 20.17
CA GLN A 918 -1.09 -32.24 20.26
C GLN A 918 -0.60 -32.14 21.70
N THR A 919 0.45 -32.89 22.04
CA THR A 919 1.41 -32.23 22.91
C THR A 919 1.96 -31.05 22.11
N THR A 920 2.14 -29.91 22.76
CA THR A 920 2.61 -28.63 22.23
C THR A 920 4.04 -28.67 21.66
N ASN A 921 4.43 -29.77 21.02
CA ASN A 921 5.74 -29.99 20.46
C ASN A 921 5.74 -29.71 18.96
N SER A 922 5.63 -28.43 18.62
CA SER A 922 6.01 -27.83 17.34
C SER A 922 7.50 -28.00 16.97
N TYR A 923 8.21 -28.93 17.62
CA TYR A 923 9.67 -29.10 17.58
C TYR A 923 10.17 -30.52 17.26
N VAL A 924 9.28 -31.49 16.94
CA VAL A 924 9.71 -32.86 16.61
C VAL A 924 9.81 -33.04 15.10
N THR A 925 11.03 -33.05 14.58
CA THR A 925 11.37 -33.41 13.18
C THR A 925 11.74 -34.89 13.10
N GLY A 926 11.35 -35.57 12.02
CA GLY A 926 11.69 -36.99 11.81
C GLY A 926 10.66 -38.01 12.35
N TRP A 927 10.90 -39.30 12.01
CA TRP A 927 9.99 -40.41 12.33
C TRP A 927 10.09 -40.77 13.82
N GLN A 928 8.94 -40.79 14.51
CA GLN A 928 8.83 -41.25 15.90
C GLN A 928 7.67 -42.27 15.99
N PRO A 929 7.92 -43.50 16.48
CA PRO A 929 6.87 -44.50 16.61
C PRO A 929 5.89 -44.10 17.71
N THR A 930 4.61 -44.01 17.38
CA THR A 930 3.54 -43.52 18.27
C THR A 930 2.64 -44.64 18.79
N ALA A 931 2.42 -45.70 18.02
CA ALA A 931 1.67 -46.87 18.44
C ALA A 931 2.04 -48.12 17.62
N THR A 932 1.91 -49.30 18.23
CA THR A 932 2.05 -50.58 17.52
C THR A 932 0.70 -51.08 17.03
N ILE A 933 0.61 -51.41 15.75
CA ILE A 933 -0.55 -52.07 15.14
C ILE A 933 -0.44 -53.57 15.45
N THR A 934 -1.40 -54.06 16.24
CA THR A 934 -1.49 -55.45 16.67
C THR A 934 -2.85 -56.03 16.25
N THR A 935 -3.18 -57.24 16.70
CA THR A 935 -4.52 -57.83 16.50
C THR A 935 -5.62 -57.13 17.29
N THR A 936 -5.28 -56.21 18.21
CA THR A 936 -6.26 -55.35 18.89
C THR A 936 -6.49 -54.06 18.09
N PRO A 937 -7.74 -53.78 17.65
CA PRO A 937 -8.03 -52.58 16.88
C PRO A 937 -7.72 -51.28 17.62
N LYS A 938 -7.24 -50.28 16.88
CA LYS A 938 -7.07 -48.90 17.33
C LYS A 938 -8.07 -48.01 16.61
N HIS A 939 -8.68 -47.06 17.33
CA HIS A 939 -9.75 -46.21 16.78
C HIS A 939 -9.39 -44.73 16.81
N TRP A 940 -9.60 -44.04 15.69
CA TRP A 940 -9.46 -42.59 15.57
C TRP A 940 -10.81 -41.98 15.25
N TYR A 941 -11.13 -40.84 15.87
CA TYR A 941 -12.39 -40.15 15.65
C TYR A 941 -12.12 -38.74 15.12
N SER A 942 -12.92 -38.32 14.15
CA SER A 942 -12.98 -36.92 13.72
C SER A 942 -13.73 -36.08 14.76
N SER A 943 -13.67 -34.74 14.62
CA SER A 943 -14.70 -33.87 15.19
C SER A 943 -16.10 -34.26 14.68
N VAL A 944 -17.15 -33.80 15.35
CA VAL A 944 -18.52 -33.95 14.84
C VAL A 944 -18.64 -33.19 13.51
N ILE A 945 -19.20 -33.83 12.49
CA ILE A 945 -19.37 -33.30 11.15
C ILE A 945 -20.83 -33.43 10.69
N ASN A 946 -21.19 -32.59 9.73
CA ASN A 946 -22.51 -32.55 9.10
C ASN A 946 -22.33 -32.48 7.57
N GLY A 947 -23.28 -33.04 6.83
CA GLY A 947 -23.36 -32.89 5.38
C GLY A 947 -23.28 -34.20 4.60
N THR A 948 -23.46 -34.08 3.28
CA THR A 948 -23.44 -35.20 2.34
C THR A 948 -22.09 -35.23 1.61
N TYR A 949 -21.37 -36.32 1.75
CA TYR A 949 -20.11 -36.57 1.05
C TYR A 949 -20.35 -37.53 -0.10
N LYS A 950 -19.79 -37.21 -1.27
CA LYS A 950 -20.09 -37.96 -2.49
C LYS A 950 -19.55 -39.39 -2.43
N ALA A 951 -20.27 -40.29 -3.07
CA ALA A 951 -19.78 -41.62 -3.40
C ALA A 951 -18.43 -41.49 -4.13
N GLY A 952 -17.49 -42.36 -3.80
CA GLY A 952 -16.14 -42.34 -4.36
C GLY A 952 -15.11 -42.93 -3.41
N THR A 953 -13.84 -42.78 -3.78
CA THR A 953 -12.72 -43.37 -3.05
C THR A 953 -12.14 -42.38 -2.05
N TRP A 954 -12.32 -42.68 -0.77
CA TRP A 954 -11.64 -41.99 0.30
C TRP A 954 -10.23 -42.54 0.44
N GLN A 955 -9.22 -41.69 0.60
CA GLN A 955 -7.83 -42.13 0.77
C GLN A 955 -7.38 -41.86 2.20
N PHE A 956 -7.16 -42.93 2.97
CA PHE A 956 -6.53 -42.84 4.28
C PHE A 956 -5.04 -43.13 4.15
N MET A 957 -4.22 -42.10 4.35
CA MET A 957 -2.75 -42.20 4.29
C MET A 957 -2.22 -42.47 5.69
N LEU A 958 -1.49 -43.55 5.89
CA LEU A 958 -0.88 -43.98 7.15
C LEU A 958 0.63 -44.14 6.99
N TRP A 959 1.42 -43.64 7.94
CA TRP A 959 2.87 -43.86 7.95
C TRP A 959 3.24 -45.01 8.89
N THR A 960 3.96 -46.01 8.35
CA THR A 960 4.39 -47.21 9.09
C THR A 960 5.87 -47.49 8.88
N ASN A 961 6.50 -48.24 9.78
CA ASN A 961 7.76 -48.89 9.47
C ASN A 961 7.52 -50.20 8.70
N SER A 962 8.41 -50.54 7.77
CA SER A 962 8.47 -51.88 7.16
C SER A 962 9.16 -52.83 8.15
N PRO A 963 8.46 -53.82 8.74
CA PRO A 963 9.07 -54.78 9.66
C PRO A 963 9.92 -55.85 8.95
N GLY A 964 10.02 -55.83 7.60
CA GLY A 964 10.84 -56.76 6.83
C GLY A 964 10.24 -58.16 6.64
N SER A 965 9.00 -58.38 7.08
CA SER A 965 8.19 -59.60 6.90
C SER A 965 6.73 -59.20 6.77
N SER A 966 5.90 -59.97 6.05
CA SER A 966 4.49 -59.63 5.75
C SER A 966 3.74 -59.12 6.99
N SER A 967 2.97 -58.04 6.83
CA SER A 967 2.14 -57.42 7.86
C SER A 967 0.88 -56.87 7.22
N GLN A 968 -0.17 -57.69 7.20
CA GLN A 968 -1.47 -57.35 6.63
C GLN A 968 -2.22 -56.43 7.60
N VAL A 969 -2.35 -55.16 7.24
CA VAL A 969 -3.08 -54.16 8.02
C VAL A 969 -4.41 -53.88 7.36
N LYS A 970 -5.50 -53.96 8.13
CA LYS A 970 -6.85 -53.60 7.71
C LYS A 970 -7.22 -52.23 8.29
N VAL A 971 -7.69 -51.35 7.42
CA VAL A 971 -8.30 -50.07 7.79
C VAL A 971 -9.78 -50.12 7.45
N GLU A 972 -10.63 -49.76 8.41
CA GLU A 972 -12.07 -49.69 8.27
C GLU A 972 -12.56 -48.30 8.64
N MET A 973 -13.42 -47.72 7.83
CA MET A 973 -14.03 -46.42 8.09
C MET A 973 -15.50 -46.60 8.45
N TYR A 974 -15.92 -45.99 9.55
CA TYR A 974 -17.28 -46.05 10.05
C TYR A 974 -17.87 -44.65 10.20
N ARG A 975 -19.18 -44.56 9.99
CA ARG A 975 -20.02 -43.49 10.52
C ARG A 975 -20.49 -43.90 11.91
N VAL A 976 -20.30 -43.03 12.90
CA VAL A 976 -20.72 -43.24 14.29
C VAL A 976 -21.47 -42.00 14.80
N ASN A 977 -22.27 -42.16 15.84
CA ASN A 977 -22.85 -41.04 16.59
C ASN A 977 -21.74 -40.15 17.21
N ASP A 978 -22.12 -38.97 17.68
CA ASP A 978 -21.22 -38.01 18.33
C ASP A 978 -20.52 -38.57 19.59
N ASP A 979 -21.16 -39.51 20.28
CA ASP A 979 -20.64 -40.28 21.42
C ASP A 979 -19.84 -41.55 21.03
N GLY A 980 -19.69 -41.81 19.73
CA GLY A 980 -19.00 -43.00 19.19
C GLY A 980 -19.84 -44.27 19.10
N SER A 981 -21.12 -44.24 19.50
CA SER A 981 -22.06 -45.37 19.38
C SER A 981 -22.60 -45.55 17.94
N ASN A 982 -23.38 -46.61 17.71
CA ASN A 982 -24.08 -46.89 16.44
C ASN A 982 -23.18 -46.87 15.19
N SER A 983 -22.15 -47.71 15.17
CA SER A 983 -21.21 -47.78 14.05
C SER A 983 -21.80 -48.42 12.80
N THR A 984 -21.87 -47.65 11.72
CA THR A 984 -22.18 -48.13 10.36
C THR A 984 -20.89 -48.16 9.54
N LEU A 985 -20.50 -49.32 9.01
CA LEU A 985 -19.33 -49.43 8.16
C LEU A 985 -19.58 -48.68 6.83
N ILE A 986 -18.66 -47.81 6.46
CA ILE A 986 -18.65 -47.12 5.16
C ILE A 986 -17.86 -47.95 4.15
N GLY A 987 -16.69 -48.43 4.56
CA GLY A 987 -15.84 -49.28 3.73
C GLY A 987 -14.57 -49.70 4.45
N SER A 988 -13.82 -50.61 3.84
CA SER A 988 -12.56 -51.09 4.40
C SER A 988 -11.57 -51.49 3.32
N GLN A 989 -10.29 -51.47 3.64
CA GLN A 989 -9.26 -52.07 2.81
C GLN A 989 -8.20 -52.76 3.68
N THR A 990 -7.72 -53.92 3.21
CA THR A 990 -6.55 -54.60 3.76
C THR A 990 -5.38 -54.46 2.81
N ILE A 991 -4.22 -54.06 3.31
CA ILE A 991 -2.97 -53.95 2.55
C ILE A 991 -1.84 -54.61 3.35
N ASP A 992 -0.98 -55.38 2.67
CA ASP A 992 0.33 -55.70 3.22
C ASP A 992 1.23 -54.47 3.14
N ILE A 993 1.46 -53.82 4.26
CA ILE A 993 2.22 -52.56 4.29
C ILE A 993 3.61 -52.72 3.67
N ASN A 994 4.25 -53.90 3.80
CA ASN A 994 5.58 -54.14 3.24
C ASN A 994 5.61 -54.10 1.71
N THR A 995 4.47 -54.30 1.06
CA THR A 995 4.38 -54.18 -0.41
C THR A 995 4.31 -52.72 -0.86
N THR A 996 4.15 -51.78 0.06
CA THR A 996 3.98 -50.35 -0.24
C THR A 996 5.25 -49.51 -0.07
N GLY A 997 6.31 -50.08 0.52
CA GLY A 997 7.60 -49.41 0.63
C GLY A 997 8.59 -50.13 1.54
N THR A 998 9.83 -49.64 1.58
CA THR A 998 10.88 -50.09 2.49
C THR A 998 11.19 -49.02 3.54
N GLY A 999 11.73 -49.41 4.70
CA GLY A 999 12.01 -48.47 5.80
C GLY A 999 10.74 -47.79 6.33
N ASN A 1000 10.84 -46.52 6.72
CA ASN A 1000 9.68 -45.71 7.11
C ASN A 1000 9.01 -45.17 5.85
N HIS A 1001 7.76 -45.56 5.61
CA HIS A 1001 7.07 -45.27 4.37
C HIS A 1001 5.59 -45.04 4.60
N GLN A 1002 4.96 -44.48 3.58
CA GLN A 1002 3.54 -44.18 3.58
C GLN A 1002 2.77 -45.31 2.88
N THR A 1003 1.73 -45.80 3.54
CA THR A 1003 0.74 -46.72 2.97
C THR A 1003 -0.57 -45.96 2.76
N VAL A 1004 -1.14 -46.05 1.55
CA VAL A 1004 -2.42 -45.40 1.22
C VAL A 1004 -3.52 -46.45 1.13
N PHE A 1005 -4.54 -46.31 1.98
CA PHE A 1005 -5.74 -47.11 1.99
C PHE A 1005 -6.87 -46.41 1.23
N ASN A 1006 -7.26 -46.94 0.08
CA ASN A 1006 -8.39 -46.54 -0.74
C ASN A 1006 -9.68 -47.23 -0.24
N ILE A 1007 -10.53 -46.47 0.44
CA ILE A 1007 -11.80 -46.92 1.00
C ILE A 1007 -12.93 -46.37 0.13
N THR A 1008 -13.50 -47.22 -0.71
CA THR A 1008 -14.55 -46.80 -1.66
C THR A 1008 -15.94 -46.96 -1.06
N SER A 1009 -16.76 -45.91 -1.20
CA SER A 1009 -18.21 -45.97 -1.00
C SER A 1009 -18.92 -45.80 -2.33
N ASN A 1010 -19.87 -46.68 -2.63
CA ASN A 1010 -20.66 -46.63 -3.87
C ASN A 1010 -21.92 -45.74 -3.74
N VAL A 1011 -22.15 -45.17 -2.57
CA VAL A 1011 -23.27 -44.27 -2.27
C VAL A 1011 -22.78 -43.05 -1.51
N ASP A 1012 -23.51 -41.94 -1.65
CA ASP A 1012 -23.25 -40.72 -0.88
C ASP A 1012 -23.40 -41.02 0.62
N ILE A 1013 -22.47 -40.52 1.41
CA ILE A 1013 -22.44 -40.71 2.86
C ILE A 1013 -22.95 -39.44 3.52
N ILE A 1014 -24.06 -39.55 4.24
CA ILE A 1014 -24.66 -38.43 4.95
C ILE A 1014 -24.25 -38.51 6.42
N PHE A 1015 -23.71 -37.42 6.96
CA PHE A 1015 -23.46 -37.24 8.39
C PHE A 1015 -24.42 -36.19 8.94
N ASN A 1016 -25.11 -36.53 10.03
CA ASN A 1016 -26.02 -35.63 10.74
C ASN A 1016 -25.65 -35.63 12.23
N ASN A 1017 -24.80 -34.68 12.63
CA ASN A 1017 -24.23 -34.58 13.98
C ASN A 1017 -23.50 -35.88 14.38
N GLN A 1018 -22.65 -36.37 13.48
CA GLN A 1018 -21.97 -37.67 13.58
C GLN A 1018 -20.46 -37.53 13.39
N ARG A 1019 -19.68 -38.55 13.73
CA ARG A 1019 -18.21 -38.58 13.50
C ARG A 1019 -17.83 -39.65 12.48
N ILE A 1020 -16.66 -39.49 11.90
CA ILE A 1020 -15.93 -40.56 11.23
C ILE A 1020 -15.10 -41.29 12.27
N ARG A 1021 -15.20 -42.62 12.32
CA ARG A 1021 -14.29 -43.48 13.07
C ARG A 1021 -13.43 -44.30 12.10
N ILE A 1022 -12.10 -44.13 12.16
CA ILE A 1022 -11.14 -45.01 11.49
C ILE A 1022 -10.70 -46.09 12.47
N SER A 1023 -10.83 -47.35 12.08
CA SER A 1023 -10.36 -48.52 12.82
C SER A 1023 -9.18 -49.16 12.09
N ILE A 1024 -8.07 -49.35 12.77
CA ILE A 1024 -6.84 -49.93 12.22
C ILE A 1024 -6.48 -51.17 13.03
N VAL A 1025 -6.26 -52.30 12.35
CA VAL A 1025 -5.91 -53.58 13.00
C VAL A 1025 -5.00 -54.41 12.11
N LYS A 1026 -4.07 -55.14 12.72
CA LYS A 1026 -3.23 -56.14 12.05
C LYS A 1026 -4.02 -57.44 11.96
N VAL A 1027 -4.28 -57.92 10.74
CA VAL A 1027 -5.08 -59.13 10.51
C VAL A 1027 -4.25 -60.38 10.31
N ASP A 1028 -3.00 -60.24 9.84
CA ASP A 1028 -2.05 -61.34 9.69
C ASP A 1028 -0.60 -60.81 9.63
N GLY A 1029 0.39 -61.66 9.91
CA GLY A 1029 1.81 -61.31 9.87
C GLY A 1029 2.38 -60.71 11.16
N VAL A 1030 3.52 -60.03 11.05
CA VAL A 1030 4.23 -59.43 12.21
C VAL A 1030 3.63 -58.07 12.62
N ASP A 1031 3.90 -57.63 13.85
CA ASP A 1031 3.47 -56.30 14.31
C ASP A 1031 4.26 -55.18 13.59
N THR A 1032 3.61 -54.04 13.36
CA THR A 1032 4.22 -52.84 12.77
C THR A 1032 3.98 -51.63 13.65
N THR A 1033 4.82 -50.61 13.58
CA THR A 1033 4.62 -49.34 14.29
C THR A 1033 4.17 -48.25 13.34
N MET A 1034 3.19 -47.46 13.76
CA MET A 1034 2.77 -46.24 13.08
C MET A 1034 3.48 -45.02 13.64
N ALA A 1035 3.73 -44.02 12.80
CA ALA A 1035 4.31 -42.74 13.19
C ALA A 1035 3.43 -41.56 12.78
N TYR A 1036 3.54 -40.45 13.53
CA TYR A 1036 2.81 -39.22 13.27
C TYR A 1036 3.64 -38.00 13.70
N ASN A 1037 3.78 -36.99 12.83
CA ASN A 1037 4.06 -35.59 13.20
C ASN A 1037 3.35 -34.64 12.22
N THR A 1038 3.23 -33.36 12.55
CA THR A 1038 2.44 -32.39 11.76
C THR A 1038 3.11 -31.89 10.48
N ASN A 1039 4.41 -32.15 10.28
CA ASN A 1039 5.21 -31.48 9.25
C ASN A 1039 5.86 -32.43 8.22
N ASP A 1040 6.25 -33.65 8.60
CA ASP A 1040 7.01 -34.58 7.75
C ASP A 1040 6.26 -35.89 7.44
N PHE A 1041 5.42 -36.38 8.37
CA PHE A 1041 4.72 -37.68 8.27
C PHE A 1041 3.20 -37.57 8.51
N PRO A 1042 2.46 -36.83 7.67
CA PRO A 1042 1.04 -36.58 7.90
C PRO A 1042 0.22 -37.85 7.66
N THR A 1043 -0.44 -38.36 8.72
CA THR A 1043 -1.55 -39.31 8.57
C THR A 1043 -2.83 -38.51 8.30
N ARG A 1044 -3.49 -38.72 7.16
CA ARG A 1044 -4.64 -37.90 6.71
C ARG A 1044 -5.67 -38.71 5.95
N LEU A 1045 -6.93 -38.29 6.06
CA LEU A 1045 -8.06 -38.79 5.26
C LEU A 1045 -8.41 -37.77 4.18
N ILE A 1046 -8.31 -38.18 2.92
CA ILE A 1046 -8.69 -37.40 1.75
C ILE A 1046 -10.07 -37.89 1.30
N THR A 1047 -11.00 -36.96 1.11
CA THR A 1047 -12.36 -37.26 0.64
C THR A 1047 -12.37 -37.39 -0.89
N PRO A 1048 -13.35 -38.11 -1.48
CA PRO A 1048 -13.54 -38.18 -2.93
C PRO A 1048 -13.75 -36.83 -3.61
#